data_AF-A0AAE4MHK8-F1
#
_entry.id   AF-A0AAE4MHK8-F1
#
_cell.length_a   1.000
_cell.length_b   1.000
_cell.length_c   1.000
_cell.angle_alpha   90.00
_cell.angle_beta   90.00
_cell.angle_gamma   90.00
#
_symmetry.space_group_name_H-M   'P 1'
#
loop_
_entity.id
_entity.type
_entity.pdbx_description
1 polymer ?
#
loop_
_entity_poly.entity_id
_entity_poly.type
_entity_poly.pdbx_seq_one_letter_code
_entity_poly.pdbx_strand_id
1 'polypeptide(L)'
;MKQVVALLLIALTLVVAFAVLTGGGGDEVQPPTPVIDPPQHRETIGVLLPTDSVVGTQVRNGIDTAYLLQDAATRPSLVYLNSTEDVPSDMVAVITATDSVSEEWDAALGSSNIVHLAVASPGYATVAPDGVVTFSTPPYYEVASLKSLLRQHDAIAVLGPDNSYTAAYIQALEDSVSGRVVSGTYSSPSGELASLRSLLDQKPGLLIVTGGSDVPAIVAKARELGLTGPVLVSSWVGEDAGTMNDSRMEGVYTAKRISDISSHPFYNVYSVRFDTSASVYAAEGYDAMMTLSRLVPQSNGNTVYISGWYMDKTYEGAAGSYEFDISGCGRILMQIAQFRSGSVVLVDTYAPPPSEVVIGVYGNVEVVRGATAAAEFINTANQIALPGAATSGISGIYGAKVRILPLESGSPVPSDVVAVMGDLSGVVTNRPAVQTVSGSEYRAGDWSVSLSPDEEAGIAQLVTVLDARKSYGHSTNITVLAPEGFVLPSSAASLLEEHGYSVETVSYSLPLTKAGADALFSGQTRPGEVILSFPDGADDLTLLLDAARMSNSLPSVWYVAGDTILGDPKVVQSVLIYDYLTASDIWSSELGKSKPVIRDVSLFYSKVHPGQSMTGVSARSFEAVVMLADAMSVSGSTTPAAVGSALKNLRYSADQSIFSGSGISFDELGNAVGPNTMLLQSQGGITRVVLGAGDLISAAERQM
;
A
#
# COMPACT_ATOMS: atom_id res chain seq x y z
N MET A 1 -44.79 -33.37 -19.79
CA MET A 1 -45.08 -32.34 -20.81
C MET A 1 -43.92 -31.36 -21.01
N LYS A 2 -43.38 -30.71 -19.97
CA LYS A 2 -42.21 -29.78 -20.11
C LYS A 2 -40.93 -30.44 -20.68
N GLN A 3 -40.63 -31.68 -20.30
CA GLN A 3 -39.47 -32.41 -20.85
C GLN A 3 -39.65 -32.82 -22.32
N VAL A 4 -40.90 -33.04 -22.77
CA VAL A 4 -41.21 -33.37 -24.17
C VAL A 4 -41.08 -32.13 -25.06
N VAL A 5 -41.47 -30.96 -24.54
CA VAL A 5 -41.30 -29.67 -25.23
C VAL A 5 -39.82 -29.28 -25.35
N ALA A 6 -39.01 -29.54 -24.33
CA ALA A 6 -37.55 -29.29 -24.39
C ALA A 6 -36.85 -30.18 -25.43
N LEU A 7 -37.22 -31.47 -25.50
CA LEU A 7 -36.69 -32.39 -26.51
C LEU A 7 -37.11 -32.02 -27.94
N LEU A 8 -38.34 -31.52 -28.13
CA LEU A 8 -38.82 -31.04 -29.43
C LEU A 8 -38.10 -29.76 -29.87
N LEU A 9 -37.78 -28.85 -28.95
CA LEU A 9 -37.01 -27.64 -29.26
C LEU A 9 -35.55 -27.95 -29.64
N ILE A 10 -34.92 -28.91 -28.95
CA ILE A 10 -33.56 -29.36 -29.30
C ILE A 10 -33.56 -30.06 -30.67
N ALA A 11 -34.55 -30.91 -30.94
CA ALA A 11 -34.69 -31.57 -32.25
C ALA A 11 -34.93 -30.56 -33.37
N LEU A 12 -35.76 -29.53 -33.15
CA LEU A 12 -36.02 -28.49 -34.15
C LEU A 12 -34.76 -27.63 -34.42
N THR A 13 -33.98 -27.34 -33.37
CA THR A 13 -32.73 -26.59 -33.50
C THR A 13 -31.67 -27.38 -34.27
N LEU A 14 -31.60 -28.70 -34.06
CA LEU A 14 -30.72 -29.59 -34.81
C LEU A 14 -31.14 -29.76 -36.28
N VAL A 15 -32.44 -29.77 -36.58
CA VAL A 15 -32.95 -29.82 -37.96
C VAL A 15 -32.65 -28.51 -38.71
N VAL A 16 -32.76 -27.36 -38.06
CA VAL A 16 -32.41 -26.06 -38.66
C VAL A 16 -30.89 -25.94 -38.87
N ALA A 17 -30.07 -26.41 -37.92
CA ALA A 17 -28.61 -26.45 -38.09
C ALA A 17 -28.18 -27.39 -39.22
N PHE A 18 -28.85 -28.54 -39.39
CA PHE A 18 -28.57 -29.47 -40.48
C PHE A 18 -28.98 -28.91 -41.85
N ALA A 19 -30.13 -28.21 -41.94
CA ALA A 19 -30.57 -27.56 -43.18
C ALA A 19 -29.67 -26.41 -43.63
N VAL A 20 -29.00 -25.72 -42.69
CA VAL A 20 -28.00 -24.67 -43.00
C VAL A 20 -26.65 -25.28 -43.42
N LEU A 21 -26.30 -26.47 -42.91
CA LEU A 21 -25.03 -27.13 -43.19
C LEU A 21 -25.04 -28.02 -44.44
N THR A 22 -26.21 -28.49 -44.89
CA THR A 22 -26.32 -29.36 -46.07
C THR A 22 -26.95 -28.68 -47.27
N GLY A 23 -26.70 -27.38 -47.47
CA GLY A 23 -27.17 -26.59 -48.61
C GLY A 23 -27.10 -27.37 -49.92
N GLY A 24 -28.22 -27.99 -50.29
CA GLY A 24 -28.37 -28.83 -51.46
C GLY A 24 -28.55 -27.95 -52.67
N GLY A 25 -27.66 -28.11 -53.65
CA GLY A 25 -27.70 -27.43 -54.92
C GLY A 25 -29.01 -27.65 -55.67
N GLY A 26 -29.64 -26.54 -56.04
CA GLY A 26 -30.51 -26.47 -57.20
C GLY A 26 -29.74 -25.79 -58.31
N ASP A 27 -29.57 -26.48 -59.43
CA ASP A 27 -28.94 -25.97 -60.65
C ASP A 27 -29.74 -24.79 -61.21
N GLU A 28 -29.26 -23.57 -60.95
CA GLU A 28 -29.62 -22.39 -61.72
C GLU A 28 -28.38 -21.93 -62.45
N VAL A 29 -28.40 -22.07 -63.79
CA VAL A 29 -27.29 -21.73 -64.68
C VAL A 29 -27.05 -20.22 -64.63
N GLN A 30 -26.14 -19.78 -63.75
CA GLN A 30 -25.53 -18.46 -63.85
C GLN A 30 -24.57 -18.43 -65.04
N PRO A 31 -24.59 -17.37 -65.88
CA PRO A 31 -23.56 -17.19 -66.90
C PRO A 31 -22.20 -17.12 -66.20
N PRO A 32 -21.13 -17.69 -66.79
CA PRO A 32 -19.83 -17.80 -66.12
C PRO A 32 -19.36 -16.42 -65.72
N THR A 33 -19.30 -16.17 -64.41
CA THR A 33 -18.48 -15.10 -63.87
C THR A 33 -17.06 -15.36 -64.35
N PRO A 34 -16.33 -14.37 -64.88
CA PRO A 34 -14.94 -14.58 -65.23
C PRO A 34 -14.23 -15.13 -64.01
N VAL A 35 -13.66 -16.34 -64.12
CA VAL A 35 -12.68 -16.82 -63.16
C VAL A 35 -11.50 -15.88 -63.31
N ILE A 36 -11.46 -14.85 -62.46
CA ILE A 36 -10.24 -14.09 -62.23
C ILE A 36 -9.35 -15.09 -61.49
N ASP A 37 -8.32 -15.60 -62.17
CA ASP A 37 -7.26 -16.34 -61.50
C ASP A 37 -6.84 -15.57 -60.24
N PRO A 38 -6.72 -16.20 -59.06
CA PRO A 38 -6.22 -15.50 -57.89
C PRO A 38 -4.88 -14.85 -58.25
N PRO A 39 -4.64 -13.58 -57.88
CA PRO A 39 -3.45 -12.85 -58.31
C PRO A 39 -2.21 -13.68 -57.97
N GLN A 40 -1.48 -14.10 -59.01
CA GLN A 40 -0.32 -14.99 -58.87
C GLN A 40 0.87 -14.30 -58.20
N HIS A 41 0.81 -12.99 -57.98
CA HIS A 41 1.75 -12.23 -57.16
C HIS A 41 1.00 -11.58 -56.01
N ARG A 42 1.31 -11.99 -54.78
CA ARG A 42 0.92 -11.28 -53.56
C ARG A 42 2.05 -10.35 -53.19
N GLU A 43 1.73 -9.07 -53.04
CA GLU A 43 2.69 -8.09 -52.54
C GLU A 43 3.26 -8.51 -51.18
N THR A 44 4.50 -8.10 -50.93
CA THR A 44 5.24 -8.50 -49.73
C THR A 44 5.29 -7.38 -48.71
N ILE A 45 5.06 -7.74 -47.44
CA ILE A 45 5.33 -6.91 -46.26
C ILE A 45 6.62 -7.43 -45.63
N GLY A 46 7.62 -6.55 -45.52
CA GLY A 46 8.85 -6.80 -44.79
C GLY A 46 8.72 -6.48 -43.30
N VAL A 47 9.47 -7.16 -42.46
CA VAL A 47 9.61 -6.83 -41.04
C VAL A 47 11.08 -6.85 -40.66
N LEU A 48 11.60 -5.73 -40.19
CA LEU A 48 12.98 -5.60 -39.68
C LEU A 48 12.95 -5.33 -38.18
N LEU A 49 13.52 -6.23 -37.39
CA LEU A 49 13.49 -6.18 -35.92
C LEU A 49 14.91 -6.23 -35.37
N PRO A 50 15.16 -5.64 -34.20
CA PRO A 50 16.45 -5.76 -33.52
C PRO A 50 16.69 -7.24 -33.15
N THR A 51 17.89 -7.72 -33.43
CA THR A 51 18.34 -9.07 -33.03
C THR A 51 18.47 -9.17 -31.52
N ASP A 52 18.02 -10.30 -30.95
CA ASP A 52 18.14 -10.64 -29.52
C ASP A 52 17.58 -9.61 -28.52
N SER A 53 16.56 -8.83 -28.93
CA SER A 53 15.88 -7.86 -28.07
C SER A 53 14.52 -8.36 -27.58
N VAL A 54 14.22 -8.09 -26.31
CA VAL A 54 12.89 -8.36 -25.71
C VAL A 54 11.81 -7.57 -26.46
N VAL A 55 12.08 -6.32 -26.81
CA VAL A 55 11.15 -5.47 -27.57
C VAL A 55 10.91 -6.07 -28.96
N GLY A 56 11.97 -6.45 -29.67
CA GLY A 56 11.86 -7.10 -30.99
C GLY A 56 11.04 -8.40 -30.92
N THR A 57 11.23 -9.21 -29.88
CA THR A 57 10.45 -10.44 -29.65
C THR A 57 8.97 -10.13 -29.42
N GLN A 58 8.65 -9.12 -28.61
CA GLN A 58 7.26 -8.73 -28.33
C GLN A 58 6.56 -8.19 -29.58
N VAL A 59 7.23 -7.33 -30.36
CA VAL A 59 6.69 -6.83 -31.64
C VAL A 59 6.44 -7.97 -32.63
N ARG A 60 7.40 -8.90 -32.78
CA ARG A 60 7.26 -10.11 -33.61
C ARG A 60 6.01 -10.90 -33.23
N ASN A 61 5.83 -11.16 -31.93
CA ASN A 61 4.69 -11.92 -31.44
C ASN A 61 3.35 -11.20 -31.72
N GLY A 62 3.34 -9.87 -31.65
CA GLY A 62 2.22 -9.02 -32.05
C GLY A 62 1.86 -9.17 -33.52
N ILE A 63 2.84 -9.01 -34.40
CA ILE A 63 2.73 -9.18 -35.85
C ILE A 63 2.23 -10.59 -36.20
N ASP A 64 2.84 -11.63 -35.62
CA ASP A 64 2.46 -13.02 -35.87
C ASP A 64 1.03 -13.33 -35.40
N THR A 65 0.55 -12.64 -34.36
CA THR A 65 -0.83 -12.74 -33.90
C THR A 65 -1.78 -12.10 -34.90
N ALA A 66 -1.49 -10.88 -35.36
CA ALA A 66 -2.27 -10.22 -36.39
C ALA A 66 -2.33 -11.04 -37.69
N TYR A 67 -1.18 -11.55 -38.15
CA TYR A 67 -1.07 -12.33 -39.39
C TYR A 67 -1.88 -13.63 -39.33
N LEU A 68 -1.93 -14.29 -38.17
CA LEU A 68 -2.70 -15.52 -37.94
C LEU A 68 -4.21 -15.27 -38.07
N LEU A 69 -4.70 -14.13 -37.62
CA LEU A 69 -6.13 -13.81 -37.61
C LEU A 69 -6.69 -13.43 -38.99
N GLN A 70 -5.84 -13.33 -40.01
CA GLN A 70 -6.22 -12.93 -41.35
C GLN A 70 -6.49 -14.14 -42.24
N ASP A 71 -7.36 -13.93 -43.23
CA ASP A 71 -7.67 -14.94 -44.23
C ASP A 71 -6.43 -15.25 -45.10
N ALA A 72 -5.98 -16.50 -45.04
CA ALA A 72 -4.85 -17.00 -45.79
C ALA A 72 -5.02 -16.88 -47.31
N ALA A 73 -6.25 -16.78 -47.83
CA ALA A 73 -6.53 -16.60 -49.25
C ALA A 73 -6.23 -15.19 -49.76
N THR A 74 -6.31 -14.17 -48.89
CA THR A 74 -6.28 -12.75 -49.27
C THR A 74 -5.15 -11.95 -48.62
N ARG A 75 -4.53 -12.46 -47.55
CA ARG A 75 -3.44 -11.76 -46.87
C ARG A 75 -2.15 -11.65 -47.72
N PRO A 76 -1.40 -10.53 -47.62
CA PRO A 76 -0.08 -10.37 -48.24
C PRO A 76 0.95 -11.41 -47.79
N SER A 77 2.05 -11.50 -48.53
CA SER A 77 3.23 -12.25 -48.10
C SER A 77 3.92 -11.52 -46.94
N LEU A 78 4.44 -12.25 -45.95
CA LEU A 78 5.17 -11.69 -44.81
C LEU A 78 6.60 -12.25 -44.79
N VAL A 79 7.60 -11.38 -44.76
CA VAL A 79 9.02 -11.76 -44.72
C VAL A 79 9.73 -11.01 -43.59
N TYR A 80 10.42 -11.75 -42.73
CA TYR A 80 11.32 -11.18 -41.73
C TYR A 80 12.70 -10.97 -42.35
N LEU A 81 13.16 -9.73 -42.35
CA LEU A 81 14.44 -9.29 -42.91
C LEU A 81 15.54 -9.46 -41.86
N ASN A 82 16.73 -9.85 -42.30
CA ASN A 82 17.92 -9.90 -41.44
C ASN A 82 18.74 -8.60 -41.53
N SER A 83 18.63 -7.89 -42.65
CA SER A 83 19.34 -6.64 -42.91
C SER A 83 18.54 -5.73 -43.84
N THR A 84 18.96 -4.47 -43.93
CA THR A 84 18.45 -3.48 -44.89
C THR A 84 18.81 -3.79 -46.36
N GLU A 85 19.70 -4.76 -46.61
CA GLU A 85 20.09 -5.20 -47.96
C GLU A 85 19.15 -6.29 -48.51
N ASP A 86 18.42 -7.00 -47.64
CA ASP A 86 17.61 -8.18 -48.00
C ASP A 86 16.21 -7.83 -48.53
N VAL A 87 16.07 -6.74 -49.30
CA VAL A 87 14.77 -6.20 -49.71
C VAL A 87 14.18 -6.97 -50.90
N PRO A 88 13.02 -7.65 -50.77
CA PRO A 88 12.34 -8.29 -51.88
C PRO A 88 11.88 -7.26 -52.93
N SER A 89 11.98 -7.60 -54.22
CA SER A 89 11.64 -6.68 -55.32
C SER A 89 10.15 -6.31 -55.38
N ASP A 90 9.28 -7.11 -54.76
CA ASP A 90 7.83 -6.96 -54.68
C ASP A 90 7.37 -6.44 -53.30
N MET A 91 8.30 -6.00 -52.46
CA MET A 91 7.98 -5.45 -51.15
C MET A 91 7.39 -4.04 -51.29
N VAL A 92 6.22 -3.83 -50.69
CA VAL A 92 5.47 -2.56 -50.78
C VAL A 92 5.40 -1.82 -49.45
N ALA A 93 5.64 -2.53 -48.35
CA ALA A 93 5.66 -1.95 -47.01
C ALA A 93 6.68 -2.67 -46.12
N VAL A 94 7.18 -1.96 -45.11
CA VAL A 94 8.00 -2.52 -44.04
C VAL A 94 7.42 -2.13 -42.68
N ILE A 95 7.57 -3.01 -41.70
CA ILE A 95 7.42 -2.70 -40.28
C ILE A 95 8.81 -2.75 -39.64
N THR A 96 9.25 -1.66 -39.01
CA THR A 96 10.50 -1.61 -38.23
C THR A 96 10.20 -1.46 -36.74
N ALA A 97 11.08 -1.96 -35.88
CA ALA A 97 10.93 -1.84 -34.43
C ALA A 97 12.18 -1.27 -33.76
N THR A 98 12.01 -0.35 -32.81
CA THR A 98 13.07 0.41 -32.10
C THR A 98 13.71 1.53 -32.90
N ASP A 99 14.04 2.62 -32.20
CA ASP A 99 14.57 3.84 -32.80
C ASP A 99 15.75 3.56 -33.73
N SER A 100 16.74 2.78 -33.27
CA SER A 100 17.95 2.48 -34.04
C SER A 100 17.67 1.73 -35.35
N VAL A 101 16.71 0.81 -35.36
CA VAL A 101 16.38 0.03 -36.56
C VAL A 101 15.57 0.87 -37.55
N SER A 102 14.65 1.70 -37.05
CA SER A 102 13.91 2.65 -37.88
C SER A 102 14.83 3.68 -38.52
N GLU A 103 15.81 4.20 -37.77
CA GLU A 103 16.85 5.12 -38.27
C GLU A 103 17.75 4.45 -39.33
N GLU A 104 18.18 3.20 -39.08
CA GLU A 104 19.00 2.44 -40.03
C GLU A 104 18.25 2.18 -41.35
N TRP A 105 16.97 1.79 -41.26
CA TRP A 105 16.12 1.56 -42.42
C TRP A 105 16.01 2.81 -43.31
N ASP A 106 15.69 3.95 -42.70
CA ASP A 106 15.53 5.21 -43.41
C ASP A 106 16.84 5.68 -44.06
N ALA A 107 17.96 5.51 -43.37
CA ALA A 107 19.28 5.82 -43.92
C ALA A 107 19.63 4.92 -45.12
N ALA A 108 19.23 3.65 -45.10
CA ALA A 108 19.56 2.70 -46.16
C ALA A 108 18.74 2.90 -47.44
N LEU A 109 17.45 3.24 -47.32
CA LEU A 109 16.52 3.20 -48.46
C LEU A 109 16.16 4.56 -49.03
N GLY A 110 16.39 5.66 -48.29
CA GLY A 110 16.11 7.01 -48.75
C GLY A 110 14.71 7.14 -49.35
N SER A 111 14.59 7.68 -50.56
CA SER A 111 13.32 7.88 -51.28
C SER A 111 12.79 6.60 -51.98
N SER A 112 12.92 5.43 -51.36
CA SER A 112 12.31 4.21 -51.86
C SER A 112 10.78 4.33 -51.88
N ASN A 113 10.10 3.69 -52.85
CA ASN A 113 8.64 3.70 -52.93
C ASN A 113 8.02 2.61 -52.01
N ILE A 114 8.56 2.42 -50.81
CA ILE A 114 8.12 1.44 -49.82
C ILE A 114 7.49 2.19 -48.66
N VAL A 115 6.31 1.77 -48.22
CA VAL A 115 5.66 2.37 -47.04
C VAL A 115 6.38 1.93 -45.78
N HIS A 116 6.85 2.87 -44.96
CA HIS A 116 7.53 2.58 -43.71
C HIS A 116 6.57 2.79 -42.52
N LEU A 117 6.32 1.72 -41.76
CA LEU A 117 5.67 1.79 -40.45
C LEU A 117 6.71 1.55 -39.34
N ALA A 118 6.89 2.52 -38.46
CA ALA A 118 7.75 2.39 -37.29
C ALA A 118 6.91 2.12 -36.02
N VAL A 119 7.27 1.08 -35.28
CA VAL A 119 6.65 0.69 -33.99
C VAL A 119 7.72 0.61 -32.91
N ALA A 120 7.37 0.74 -31.64
CA ALA A 120 8.34 0.79 -30.55
C ALA A 120 9.50 1.79 -30.75
N SER A 121 9.27 2.89 -31.50
CA SER A 121 10.29 3.86 -31.94
C SER A 121 9.91 5.31 -31.63
N PRO A 122 9.67 5.66 -30.35
CA PRO A 122 9.21 6.99 -29.94
C PRO A 122 10.26 8.10 -30.17
N GLY A 123 11.56 7.79 -30.02
CA GLY A 123 12.64 8.75 -30.27
C GLY A 123 12.70 9.10 -31.76
N TYR A 124 12.72 8.09 -32.60
CA TYR A 124 12.69 8.23 -34.06
C TYR A 124 11.43 8.93 -34.56
N ALA A 125 10.27 8.70 -33.94
CA ALA A 125 9.03 9.40 -34.29
C ALA A 125 9.12 10.93 -34.19
N THR A 126 10.11 11.47 -33.46
CA THR A 126 10.38 12.91 -33.38
C THR A 126 11.04 13.48 -34.64
N VAL A 127 11.74 12.63 -35.40
CA VAL A 127 12.55 13.00 -36.56
C VAL A 127 12.15 12.26 -37.83
N ALA A 128 11.09 11.45 -37.78
CA ALA A 128 10.60 10.66 -38.89
C ALA A 128 10.25 11.57 -40.09
N PRO A 129 10.69 11.24 -41.32
CA PRO A 129 10.31 11.99 -42.50
C PRO A 129 8.80 11.95 -42.79
N ASP A 130 8.29 12.98 -43.47
CA ASP A 130 6.91 13.01 -43.94
C ASP A 130 6.58 11.76 -44.77
N GLY A 131 5.48 11.08 -44.40
CA GLY A 131 5.02 9.87 -45.06
C GLY A 131 5.46 8.56 -44.40
N VAL A 132 6.35 8.61 -43.41
CA VAL A 132 6.57 7.50 -42.48
C VAL A 132 5.43 7.48 -41.45
N VAL A 133 4.85 6.30 -41.25
CA VAL A 133 3.75 6.12 -40.29
C VAL A 133 4.32 5.64 -38.97
N THR A 134 4.11 6.38 -37.88
CA THR A 134 4.63 5.99 -36.55
C THR A 134 3.48 5.60 -35.63
N PHE A 135 3.53 4.40 -35.07
CA PHE A 135 2.59 3.96 -34.03
C PHE A 135 3.09 4.27 -32.62
N SER A 136 4.28 4.84 -32.48
CA SER A 136 4.82 5.25 -31.18
C SER A 136 4.63 6.74 -30.97
N THR A 137 4.07 7.12 -29.82
CA THR A 137 3.87 8.53 -29.47
C THR A 137 5.22 9.21 -29.19
N PRO A 138 5.58 10.30 -29.89
CA PRO A 138 6.79 11.06 -29.61
C PRO A 138 6.85 11.64 -28.19
N PRO A 139 8.05 11.78 -27.58
CA PRO A 139 8.24 12.37 -26.25
C PRO A 139 7.59 13.75 -26.06
N TYR A 140 7.57 14.61 -27.09
CA TYR A 140 7.01 15.95 -26.95
C TYR A 140 5.50 15.96 -26.72
N TYR A 141 4.75 14.94 -27.17
CA TYR A 141 3.34 14.78 -26.85
C TYR A 141 3.14 14.35 -25.39
N GLU A 142 3.97 13.42 -24.91
CA GLU A 142 3.97 13.02 -23.50
C GLU A 142 4.29 14.22 -22.59
N VAL A 143 5.36 14.95 -22.88
CA VAL A 143 5.76 16.16 -22.13
C VAL A 143 4.69 17.24 -22.16
N ALA A 144 3.98 17.40 -23.29
CA ALA A 144 2.87 18.34 -23.40
C ALA A 144 1.71 17.96 -22.45
N SER A 145 1.42 16.67 -22.27
CA SER A 145 0.40 16.19 -21.33
C SER A 145 0.78 16.45 -19.86
N LEU A 146 2.08 16.55 -19.57
CA LEU A 146 2.64 16.78 -18.24
C LEU A 146 2.87 18.25 -17.90
N LYS A 147 2.51 19.19 -18.78
CA LYS A 147 2.86 20.62 -18.65
C LYS A 147 2.39 21.27 -17.35
N SER A 148 1.25 20.87 -16.82
CA SER A 148 0.72 21.38 -15.54
C SER A 148 1.59 20.96 -14.34
N LEU A 149 2.15 19.75 -14.37
CA LEU A 149 3.09 19.23 -13.39
C LEU A 149 4.43 19.97 -13.51
N LEU A 150 5.00 20.00 -14.73
CA LEU A 150 6.34 20.57 -14.96
C LEU A 150 6.43 22.04 -14.52
N ARG A 151 5.36 22.82 -14.69
CA ARG A 151 5.30 24.23 -14.27
C ARG A 151 5.38 24.46 -12.75
N GLN A 152 5.12 23.44 -11.94
CA GLN A 152 5.16 23.53 -10.47
C GLN A 152 6.59 23.42 -9.92
N HIS A 153 7.58 23.14 -10.77
CA HIS A 153 8.96 22.95 -10.37
C HIS A 153 9.88 23.97 -11.05
N ASP A 154 10.72 24.61 -10.24
CA ASP A 154 11.70 25.60 -10.71
C ASP A 154 12.99 24.95 -11.22
N ALA A 155 13.27 23.71 -10.81
CA ALA A 155 14.40 22.91 -11.25
C ALA A 155 13.95 21.46 -11.48
N ILE A 156 14.27 20.92 -12.66
CA ILE A 156 13.88 19.58 -13.11
C ILE A 156 15.15 18.84 -13.51
N ALA A 157 15.42 17.71 -12.86
CA ALA A 157 16.49 16.82 -13.25
C ALA A 157 15.95 15.72 -14.16
N VAL A 158 16.71 15.33 -15.17
CA VAL A 158 16.36 14.24 -16.10
C VAL A 158 17.54 13.29 -16.21
N LEU A 159 17.28 11.99 -16.08
CA LEU A 159 18.28 10.94 -16.20
C LEU A 159 17.76 9.81 -17.10
N GLY A 160 18.55 9.36 -18.05
CA GLY A 160 18.17 8.25 -18.93
C GLY A 160 19.35 7.59 -19.64
N PRO A 161 19.12 6.46 -20.32
CA PRO A 161 20.14 5.83 -21.13
C PRO A 161 20.57 6.75 -22.28
N ASP A 162 21.84 6.65 -22.69
CA ASP A 162 22.39 7.42 -23.82
C ASP A 162 21.86 6.88 -25.17
N ASN A 163 20.65 7.32 -25.54
CA ASN A 163 19.96 6.94 -26.77
C ASN A 163 19.07 8.07 -27.31
N SER A 164 18.51 7.88 -28.51
CA SER A 164 17.70 8.90 -29.19
C SER A 164 16.39 9.20 -28.46
N TYR A 165 15.78 8.23 -27.78
CA TYR A 165 14.60 8.47 -26.94
C TYR A 165 14.88 9.46 -25.79
N THR A 166 15.91 9.21 -24.99
CA THR A 166 16.28 10.11 -23.88
C THR A 166 16.67 11.50 -24.41
N ALA A 167 17.41 11.56 -25.52
CA ALA A 167 17.76 12.83 -26.15
C ALA A 167 16.53 13.63 -26.59
N ALA A 168 15.56 12.98 -27.25
CA ALA A 168 14.31 13.60 -27.67
C ALA A 168 13.44 14.04 -26.48
N TYR A 169 13.43 13.27 -25.39
CA TYR A 169 12.70 13.62 -24.17
C TYR A 169 13.31 14.85 -23.48
N ILE A 170 14.65 14.92 -23.38
CA ILE A 170 15.36 16.09 -22.84
C ILE A 170 15.05 17.33 -23.67
N GLN A 171 15.10 17.22 -25.00
CA GLN A 171 14.78 18.34 -25.89
C GLN A 171 13.34 18.83 -25.70
N ALA A 172 12.38 17.90 -25.64
CA ALA A 172 10.98 18.23 -25.40
C ALA A 172 10.76 18.95 -24.05
N LEU A 173 11.50 18.57 -23.01
CA LEU A 173 11.46 19.24 -21.72
C LEU A 173 12.07 20.66 -21.80
N GLU A 174 13.21 20.82 -22.44
CA GLU A 174 13.82 22.15 -22.65
C GLU A 174 12.91 23.10 -23.43
N ASP A 175 12.22 22.60 -24.44
CA ASP A 175 11.25 23.40 -25.22
C ASP A 175 10.02 23.78 -24.39
N SER A 176 9.64 22.96 -23.41
CA SER A 176 8.45 23.15 -22.57
C SER A 176 8.69 24.08 -21.37
N VAL A 177 9.87 23.99 -20.73
CA VAL A 177 10.21 24.66 -19.46
C VAL A 177 11.61 25.28 -19.45
N SER A 178 12.07 25.75 -20.60
CA SER A 178 13.39 26.35 -20.89
C SER A 178 14.16 26.95 -19.70
N GLY A 179 15.41 26.51 -19.54
CA GLY A 179 16.33 27.01 -18.53
C GLY A 179 16.12 26.44 -17.12
N ARG A 180 15.23 25.44 -16.98
CA ARG A 180 14.95 24.75 -15.71
C ARG A 180 15.39 23.28 -15.71
N VAL A 181 15.86 22.77 -16.84
CA VAL A 181 16.20 21.37 -17.02
C VAL A 181 17.69 21.17 -16.80
N VAL A 182 18.02 20.13 -16.06
CA VAL A 182 19.37 19.65 -15.88
C VAL A 182 19.36 18.18 -16.25
N SER A 183 20.12 17.80 -17.26
CA SER A 183 20.10 16.44 -17.80
C SER A 183 21.40 15.69 -17.52
N GLY A 184 21.28 14.38 -17.42
CA GLY A 184 22.40 13.44 -17.43
C GLY A 184 22.01 12.18 -18.21
N THR A 185 23.00 11.52 -18.79
CA THR A 185 22.82 10.21 -19.44
C THR A 185 23.71 9.15 -18.80
N TYR A 186 23.41 7.89 -19.08
CA TYR A 186 24.24 6.75 -18.67
C TYR A 186 24.30 5.66 -19.74
N SER A 187 25.43 4.95 -19.78
CA SER A 187 25.69 3.88 -20.75
C SER A 187 25.47 2.47 -20.17
N SER A 188 25.45 2.34 -18.83
CA SER A 188 25.14 1.09 -18.14
C SER A 188 24.58 1.35 -16.74
N PRO A 189 23.84 0.41 -16.15
CA PRO A 189 23.28 0.59 -14.82
C PRO A 189 24.32 0.85 -13.72
N SER A 190 25.52 0.26 -13.85
CA SER A 190 26.60 0.50 -12.89
C SER A 190 27.20 1.92 -12.94
N GLY A 191 27.02 2.64 -14.05
CA GLY A 191 27.43 4.04 -14.22
C GLY A 191 26.42 5.06 -13.65
N GLU A 192 25.21 4.62 -13.28
CA GLU A 192 24.08 5.44 -12.83
C GLU A 192 24.40 6.33 -11.62
N LEU A 193 25.24 5.83 -10.69
CA LEU A 193 25.49 6.45 -9.39
C LEU A 193 26.21 7.81 -9.46
N ALA A 194 27.12 7.97 -10.42
CA ALA A 194 27.91 9.20 -10.54
C ALA A 194 27.08 10.35 -11.13
N SER A 195 26.35 10.08 -12.22
CA SER A 195 25.46 11.06 -12.87
C SER A 195 24.29 11.44 -11.96
N LEU A 196 23.67 10.46 -11.29
CA LEU A 196 22.54 10.72 -10.39
C LEU A 196 22.94 11.65 -9.23
N ARG A 197 24.09 11.42 -8.59
CA ARG A 197 24.53 12.27 -7.48
C ARG A 197 24.76 13.72 -7.92
N SER A 198 25.42 13.93 -9.06
CA SER A 198 25.66 15.26 -9.61
C SER A 198 24.37 16.01 -9.96
N LEU A 199 23.31 15.29 -10.37
CA LEU A 199 21.99 15.87 -10.61
C LEU A 199 21.31 16.25 -9.29
N LEU A 200 21.35 15.36 -8.30
CA LEU A 200 20.71 15.59 -7.00
C LEU A 200 21.38 16.67 -6.15
N ASP A 201 22.69 16.89 -6.31
CA ASP A 201 23.41 17.99 -5.65
C ASP A 201 22.84 19.38 -6.03
N GLN A 202 22.14 19.48 -7.17
CA GLN A 202 21.45 20.69 -7.62
C GLN A 202 20.07 20.88 -6.97
N LYS A 203 19.64 19.92 -6.13
CA LYS A 203 18.37 19.90 -5.40
C LYS A 203 17.15 20.12 -6.32
N PRO A 204 16.98 19.28 -7.36
CA PRO A 204 15.87 19.41 -8.27
C PRO A 204 14.54 19.25 -7.52
N GLY A 205 13.54 20.05 -7.92
CA GLY A 205 12.17 19.93 -7.41
C GLY A 205 11.42 18.74 -8.00
N LEU A 206 11.91 18.16 -9.10
CA LEU A 206 11.36 16.98 -9.77
C LEU A 206 12.52 16.19 -10.41
N LEU A 207 12.52 14.87 -10.23
CA LEU A 207 13.38 13.95 -10.99
C LEU A 207 12.55 13.24 -12.05
N ILE A 208 13.02 13.24 -13.29
CA ILE A 208 12.45 12.49 -14.42
C ILE A 208 13.42 11.38 -14.81
N VAL A 209 12.92 10.16 -15.01
CA VAL A 209 13.73 9.00 -15.46
C VAL A 209 13.11 8.36 -16.71
N THR A 210 13.90 8.22 -17.79
CA THR A 210 13.44 7.74 -19.11
C THR A 210 13.95 6.34 -19.49
N GLY A 211 14.44 5.57 -18.50
CA GLY A 211 15.07 4.26 -18.68
C GLY A 211 14.12 3.09 -18.94
N GLY A 212 14.50 1.90 -18.49
CA GLY A 212 13.70 0.67 -18.62
C GLY A 212 13.71 -0.14 -17.32
N SER A 213 14.18 -1.39 -17.37
CA SER A 213 14.21 -2.30 -16.21
C SER A 213 15.08 -1.84 -15.04
N ASP A 214 15.94 -0.86 -15.27
CA ASP A 214 16.86 -0.25 -14.30
C ASP A 214 16.20 0.84 -13.44
N VAL A 215 15.06 1.40 -13.89
CA VAL A 215 14.41 2.54 -13.23
C VAL A 215 14.07 2.32 -11.76
N PRO A 216 13.53 1.16 -11.31
CA PRO A 216 13.29 0.94 -9.88
C PRO A 216 14.54 1.07 -9.01
N ALA A 217 15.72 0.70 -9.54
CA ALA A 217 16.98 0.85 -8.82
C ALA A 217 17.41 2.31 -8.74
N ILE A 218 17.26 3.07 -9.82
CA ILE A 218 17.54 4.52 -9.87
C ILE A 218 16.65 5.27 -8.88
N VAL A 219 15.33 4.98 -8.86
CA VAL A 219 14.37 5.59 -7.93
C VAL A 219 14.77 5.36 -6.48
N ALA A 220 15.07 4.10 -6.12
CA ALA A 220 15.49 3.76 -4.76
C ALA A 220 16.78 4.47 -4.37
N LYS A 221 17.75 4.53 -5.29
CA LYS A 221 19.01 5.22 -5.02
C LYS A 221 18.85 6.72 -4.89
N ALA A 222 17.99 7.34 -5.69
CA ALA A 222 17.71 8.77 -5.59
C ALA A 222 17.12 9.12 -4.22
N ARG A 223 16.18 8.31 -3.74
CA ARG A 223 15.59 8.43 -2.39
C ARG A 223 16.66 8.25 -1.30
N GLU A 224 17.54 7.26 -1.42
CA GLU A 224 18.66 7.03 -0.49
C GLU A 224 19.61 8.25 -0.44
N LEU A 225 19.84 8.90 -1.58
CA LEU A 225 20.66 10.11 -1.69
C LEU A 225 19.94 11.39 -1.21
N GLY A 226 18.74 11.27 -0.66
CA GLY A 226 18.02 12.37 -0.04
C GLY A 226 17.08 13.13 -0.98
N LEU A 227 16.70 12.56 -2.13
CA LEU A 227 15.62 13.13 -2.93
C LEU A 227 14.29 13.02 -2.16
N THR A 228 13.76 14.17 -1.74
CA THR A 228 12.43 14.29 -1.12
C THR A 228 11.36 14.75 -2.12
N GLY A 229 11.78 15.17 -3.31
CA GLY A 229 10.88 15.56 -4.39
C GLY A 229 10.22 14.37 -5.09
N PRO A 230 9.18 14.61 -5.89
CA PRO A 230 8.56 13.59 -6.73
C PRO A 230 9.56 12.99 -7.72
N VAL A 231 9.28 11.75 -8.10
CA VAL A 231 9.88 11.13 -9.27
C VAL A 231 8.78 10.93 -10.30
N LEU A 232 9.07 11.29 -11.55
CA LEU A 232 8.29 10.94 -12.72
C LEU A 232 9.11 10.00 -13.59
N VAL A 233 8.47 9.00 -14.16
CA VAL A 233 9.07 8.11 -15.15
C VAL A 233 8.31 8.23 -16.45
N SER A 234 9.01 8.02 -17.56
CA SER A 234 8.36 8.08 -18.86
C SER A 234 7.20 7.08 -18.98
N SER A 235 6.25 7.37 -19.89
CA SER A 235 5.12 6.49 -20.17
C SER A 235 5.53 5.04 -20.47
N TRP A 236 6.68 4.87 -21.13
CA TRP A 236 7.27 3.58 -21.50
C TRP A 236 7.60 2.72 -20.27
N VAL A 237 8.16 3.36 -19.24
CA VAL A 237 8.42 2.74 -17.94
C VAL A 237 7.12 2.48 -17.19
N GLY A 238 6.17 3.41 -17.30
CA GLY A 238 4.82 3.31 -16.76
C GLY A 238 4.03 2.11 -17.27
N GLU A 239 4.33 1.65 -18.48
CA GLU A 239 3.64 0.55 -19.17
C GLU A 239 4.37 -0.81 -19.06
N ASP A 240 5.54 -0.84 -18.42
CA ASP A 240 6.31 -2.08 -18.19
C ASP A 240 5.81 -2.85 -16.96
N ALA A 241 5.39 -4.11 -17.18
CA ALA A 241 4.81 -4.96 -16.13
C ALA A 241 5.81 -5.30 -15.00
N GLY A 242 7.11 -5.39 -15.29
CA GLY A 242 8.14 -5.62 -14.28
C GLY A 242 8.26 -4.43 -13.33
N THR A 243 8.15 -3.24 -13.89
CA THR A 243 8.19 -1.97 -13.16
C THR A 243 6.91 -1.73 -12.35
N MET A 244 5.73 -2.03 -12.91
CA MET A 244 4.43 -1.88 -12.20
C MET A 244 4.36 -2.66 -10.89
N ASN A 245 5.00 -3.83 -10.83
CA ASN A 245 4.94 -4.71 -9.66
C ASN A 245 6.07 -4.47 -8.65
N ASP A 246 6.98 -3.53 -8.91
CA ASP A 246 8.09 -3.26 -8.01
C ASP A 246 7.68 -2.27 -6.91
N SER A 247 7.80 -2.68 -5.65
CA SER A 247 7.40 -1.87 -4.49
C SER A 247 8.19 -0.55 -4.37
N ARG A 248 9.37 -0.45 -4.99
CA ARG A 248 10.16 0.80 -5.04
C ARG A 248 9.47 1.87 -5.88
N MET A 249 8.62 1.46 -6.81
CA MET A 249 7.88 2.36 -7.69
C MET A 249 6.68 2.98 -7.01
N GLU A 250 6.31 2.56 -5.79
CA GLU A 250 5.15 3.12 -5.09
C GLU A 250 5.21 4.64 -5.08
N GLY A 251 4.15 5.21 -5.65
CA GLY A 251 3.89 6.62 -5.69
C GLY A 251 4.72 7.45 -6.67
N VAL A 252 5.59 6.81 -7.45
CA VAL A 252 6.21 7.42 -8.62
C VAL A 252 5.11 7.83 -9.61
N TYR A 253 5.31 8.93 -10.33
CA TYR A 253 4.39 9.42 -11.35
C TYR A 253 4.77 8.91 -12.73
N THR A 254 3.79 8.80 -13.63
CA THR A 254 4.02 8.52 -15.04
C THR A 254 2.90 9.14 -15.89
N ALA A 255 3.05 9.13 -17.21
CA ALA A 255 1.96 9.39 -18.14
C ALA A 255 1.35 8.05 -18.57
N LYS A 256 0.03 7.90 -18.40
CA LYS A 256 -0.71 6.68 -18.77
C LYS A 256 -1.71 6.98 -19.88
N ARG A 257 -1.85 6.07 -20.85
CA ARG A 257 -2.91 6.11 -21.86
C ARG A 257 -4.30 6.12 -21.20
N ILE A 258 -5.22 6.92 -21.73
CA ILE A 258 -6.58 7.04 -21.20
C ILE A 258 -7.47 5.86 -21.64
N SER A 259 -7.21 5.28 -22.81
CA SER A 259 -8.00 4.17 -23.35
C SER A 259 -7.78 2.88 -22.58
N ASP A 260 -8.87 2.21 -22.18
CA ASP A 260 -8.82 0.86 -21.64
C ASP A 260 -8.64 -0.17 -22.76
N ILE A 261 -7.39 -0.62 -22.92
CA ILE A 261 -6.99 -1.59 -23.94
C ILE A 261 -7.19 -3.05 -23.49
N SER A 262 -7.43 -3.30 -22.20
CA SER A 262 -7.42 -4.64 -21.61
C SER A 262 -8.54 -5.55 -22.14
N SER A 263 -9.62 -4.96 -22.64
CA SER A 263 -10.76 -5.68 -23.22
C SER A 263 -10.57 -6.08 -24.69
N HIS A 264 -9.50 -5.62 -25.35
CA HIS A 264 -9.27 -5.91 -26.76
C HIS A 264 -8.96 -7.42 -26.96
N PRO A 265 -9.61 -8.13 -27.92
CA PRO A 265 -9.43 -9.57 -28.11
C PRO A 265 -7.98 -10.02 -28.31
N PHE A 266 -7.13 -9.13 -28.83
CA PHE A 266 -5.68 -9.33 -28.97
C PHE A 266 -5.04 -9.87 -27.69
N TYR A 267 -5.32 -9.28 -26.53
CA TYR A 267 -4.61 -9.62 -25.28
C TYR A 267 -4.85 -11.08 -24.88
N ASN A 268 -6.08 -11.58 -25.05
CA ASN A 268 -6.42 -12.96 -24.77
C ASN A 268 -5.80 -13.94 -25.79
N VAL A 269 -5.82 -13.60 -27.08
CA VAL A 269 -5.19 -14.45 -28.12
C VAL A 269 -3.68 -14.53 -27.90
N TYR A 270 -3.06 -13.39 -27.60
CA TYR A 270 -1.63 -13.29 -27.33
C TYR A 270 -1.24 -14.12 -26.10
N SER A 271 -1.96 -13.97 -24.98
CA SER A 271 -1.65 -14.68 -23.74
C SER A 271 -1.76 -16.19 -23.89
N VAL A 272 -2.80 -16.68 -24.57
CA VAL A 272 -2.97 -18.12 -24.82
C VAL A 272 -1.85 -18.66 -25.70
N ARG A 273 -1.35 -17.88 -26.65
CA ARG A 273 -0.36 -18.34 -27.63
C ARG A 273 1.07 -18.33 -27.08
N PHE A 274 1.43 -17.31 -26.30
CA PHE A 274 2.81 -17.10 -25.87
C PHE A 274 3.04 -17.33 -24.38
N ASP A 275 2.00 -17.71 -23.62
CA ASP A 275 2.06 -17.93 -22.17
C ASP A 275 2.63 -16.72 -21.40
N THR A 276 2.30 -15.51 -21.89
CA THR A 276 2.71 -14.24 -21.29
C THR A 276 1.70 -13.15 -21.64
N SER A 277 1.55 -12.14 -20.78
CA SER A 277 0.77 -10.95 -21.12
C SER A 277 1.41 -10.18 -22.27
N ALA A 278 0.57 -9.59 -23.13
CA ALA A 278 1.04 -8.72 -24.20
C ALA A 278 1.51 -7.37 -23.63
N SER A 279 2.63 -6.87 -24.14
CA SER A 279 3.07 -5.50 -23.90
C SER A 279 2.42 -4.55 -24.91
N VAL A 280 2.60 -3.25 -24.67
CA VAL A 280 2.21 -2.24 -25.63
C VAL A 280 2.97 -2.33 -26.96
N TYR A 281 4.23 -2.81 -26.95
CA TYR A 281 5.01 -3.02 -28.17
C TYR A 281 4.42 -4.13 -29.04
N ALA A 282 3.94 -5.19 -28.38
CA ALA A 282 3.22 -6.25 -29.08
C ALA A 282 1.91 -5.74 -29.68
N ALA A 283 1.21 -4.86 -28.97
CA ALA A 283 -0.02 -4.24 -29.47
C ALA A 283 0.24 -3.30 -30.66
N GLU A 284 1.31 -2.49 -30.64
CA GLU A 284 1.72 -1.65 -31.78
C GLU A 284 2.07 -2.48 -33.01
N GLY A 285 2.84 -3.57 -32.85
CA GLY A 285 3.15 -4.49 -33.93
C GLY A 285 1.91 -5.20 -34.50
N TYR A 286 0.96 -5.56 -33.62
CA TYR A 286 -0.32 -6.13 -34.01
C TYR A 286 -1.13 -5.13 -34.87
N ASP A 287 -1.27 -3.90 -34.42
CA ASP A 287 -2.05 -2.86 -35.10
C ASP A 287 -1.46 -2.52 -36.47
N ALA A 288 -0.13 -2.31 -36.54
CA ALA A 288 0.59 -2.06 -37.79
C ALA A 288 0.38 -3.17 -38.83
N MET A 289 0.43 -4.43 -38.39
CA MET A 289 0.21 -5.57 -39.28
C MET A 289 -1.26 -5.73 -39.67
N MET A 290 -2.19 -5.47 -38.76
CA MET A 290 -3.63 -5.53 -39.05
C MET A 290 -4.06 -4.49 -40.08
N THR A 291 -3.53 -3.26 -40.00
CA THR A 291 -3.83 -2.22 -40.98
C THR A 291 -3.18 -2.52 -42.32
N LEU A 292 -1.89 -2.90 -42.37
CA LEU A 292 -1.21 -3.20 -43.64
C LEU A 292 -1.86 -4.36 -44.40
N SER A 293 -2.20 -5.46 -43.72
CA SER A 293 -2.82 -6.60 -44.38
C SER A 293 -4.19 -6.33 -44.95
N ARG A 294 -4.88 -5.30 -44.46
CA ARG A 294 -6.12 -4.82 -45.06
C ARG A 294 -5.83 -3.91 -46.25
N LEU A 295 -4.87 -2.99 -46.11
CA LEU A 295 -4.65 -1.92 -47.09
C LEU A 295 -3.88 -2.38 -48.31
N VAL A 296 -2.92 -3.29 -48.16
CA VAL A 296 -2.11 -3.80 -49.26
C VAL A 296 -2.99 -4.47 -50.33
N PRO A 297 -3.85 -5.46 -50.00
CA PRO A 297 -4.75 -6.05 -51.01
C PRO A 297 -5.81 -5.07 -51.53
N GLN A 298 -6.32 -4.17 -50.68
CA GLN A 298 -7.34 -3.18 -51.09
C GLN A 298 -6.81 -2.16 -52.11
N SER A 299 -5.51 -1.88 -52.04
CA SER A 299 -4.84 -0.89 -52.88
C SER A 299 -4.07 -1.50 -54.05
N ASN A 300 -3.98 -2.84 -54.10
CA ASN A 300 -3.07 -3.56 -55.00
C ASN A 300 -1.65 -2.95 -54.92
N GLY A 301 -1.14 -2.86 -53.69
CA GLY A 301 0.23 -2.45 -53.40
C GLY A 301 0.51 -0.96 -53.63
N ASN A 302 -0.50 -0.13 -53.83
CA ASN A 302 -0.29 1.31 -54.07
C ASN A 302 0.16 2.01 -52.78
N THR A 303 1.44 2.34 -52.72
CA THR A 303 2.11 2.94 -51.55
C THR A 303 1.59 4.32 -51.18
N VAL A 304 1.16 5.13 -52.16
CA VAL A 304 0.53 6.45 -51.91
C VAL A 304 -0.83 6.28 -51.25
N TYR A 305 -1.61 5.28 -51.67
CA TYR A 305 -2.88 4.97 -51.02
C TYR A 305 -2.68 4.47 -49.59
N ILE A 306 -1.74 3.54 -49.39
CA ILE A 306 -1.49 2.94 -48.08
C ILE A 306 -1.01 4.00 -47.08
N SER A 307 -0.01 4.82 -47.44
CA SER A 307 0.49 5.90 -46.57
C SER A 307 -0.58 6.97 -46.33
N GLY A 308 -1.27 7.41 -47.39
CA GLY A 308 -2.35 8.40 -47.31
C GLY A 308 -3.55 7.96 -46.48
N TRP A 309 -3.76 6.65 -46.26
CA TRP A 309 -4.84 6.15 -45.40
C TRP A 309 -4.67 6.54 -43.94
N TYR A 310 -3.43 6.73 -43.46
CA TYR A 310 -3.16 7.10 -42.07
C TYR A 310 -3.26 8.60 -41.82
N MET A 311 -3.03 9.44 -42.84
CA MET A 311 -2.95 10.90 -42.66
C MET A 311 -4.28 11.50 -42.17
N ASP A 312 -4.23 12.32 -41.12
CA ASP A 312 -5.38 13.00 -40.50
C ASP A 312 -6.52 12.04 -40.11
N LYS A 313 -6.16 10.97 -39.40
CA LYS A 313 -7.08 9.87 -39.11
C LYS A 313 -7.00 9.37 -37.67
N THR A 314 -8.16 8.99 -37.15
CA THR A 314 -8.26 8.20 -35.91
C THR A 314 -8.35 6.71 -36.20
N TYR A 315 -7.58 5.91 -35.47
CA TYR A 315 -7.59 4.45 -35.55
C TYR A 315 -7.74 3.85 -34.15
N GLU A 316 -8.75 3.00 -33.97
CA GLU A 316 -8.97 2.23 -32.74
C GLU A 316 -8.38 0.83 -32.92
N GLY A 317 -7.38 0.50 -32.10
CA GLY A 317 -6.66 -0.77 -32.17
C GLY A 317 -6.34 -1.37 -30.79
N ALA A 318 -5.51 -2.40 -30.81
CA ALA A 318 -5.06 -3.10 -29.61
C ALA A 318 -4.17 -2.24 -28.70
N ALA A 319 -3.44 -1.28 -29.27
CA ALA A 319 -2.62 -0.34 -28.50
C ALA A 319 -3.38 0.94 -28.09
N GLY A 320 -4.67 1.02 -28.41
CA GLY A 320 -5.58 2.11 -28.05
C GLY A 320 -6.05 2.95 -29.23
N SER A 321 -6.52 4.15 -28.93
CA SER A 321 -6.98 5.14 -29.91
C SER A 321 -5.82 6.01 -30.37
N TYR A 322 -5.39 5.82 -31.63
CA TYR A 322 -4.40 6.66 -32.29
C TYR A 322 -5.06 7.82 -33.03
N GLU A 323 -4.49 9.00 -32.89
CA GLU A 323 -4.70 10.11 -33.82
C GLU A 323 -3.43 10.29 -34.64
N PHE A 324 -3.51 10.04 -35.95
CA PHE A 324 -2.42 10.30 -36.87
C PHE A 324 -2.56 11.70 -37.45
N ASP A 325 -1.48 12.48 -37.39
CA ASP A 325 -1.45 13.79 -38.05
C ASP A 325 -1.14 13.68 -39.55
N ILE A 326 -1.04 14.82 -40.23
CA ILE A 326 -0.80 14.88 -41.68
C ILE A 326 0.58 14.35 -42.10
N SER A 327 1.54 14.25 -41.18
CA SER A 327 2.87 13.70 -41.46
C SER A 327 2.91 12.17 -41.40
N GLY A 328 1.87 11.55 -40.79
CA GLY A 328 1.83 10.13 -40.47
C GLY A 328 2.24 9.82 -39.03
N CYS A 329 2.48 10.84 -38.20
CA CYS A 329 2.84 10.63 -36.81
C CYS A 329 1.60 10.30 -35.95
N GLY A 330 1.62 9.12 -35.32
CA GLY A 330 0.57 8.69 -34.39
C GLY A 330 0.78 9.26 -32.99
N ARG A 331 -0.30 9.75 -32.37
CA ARG A 331 -0.32 10.14 -30.96
C ARG A 331 -1.46 9.46 -30.21
N ILE A 332 -1.24 9.22 -28.93
CA ILE A 332 -2.27 8.74 -28.01
C ILE A 332 -2.48 9.75 -26.90
N LEU A 333 -3.74 9.91 -26.49
CA LEU A 333 -4.10 10.73 -25.35
C LEU A 333 -3.61 10.08 -24.05
N MET A 334 -2.79 10.84 -23.31
CA MET A 334 -2.24 10.45 -22.04
C MET A 334 -2.68 11.41 -20.93
N GLN A 335 -2.75 10.89 -19.71
CA GLN A 335 -2.99 11.65 -18.50
C GLN A 335 -2.00 11.22 -17.41
N ILE A 336 -1.71 12.14 -16.49
CA ILE A 336 -0.89 11.83 -15.33
C ILE A 336 -1.49 10.68 -14.52
N ALA A 337 -0.62 9.76 -14.14
CA ALA A 337 -0.95 8.60 -13.34
C ALA A 337 0.12 8.38 -12.28
N GLN A 338 -0.18 7.50 -11.34
CA GLN A 338 0.69 7.17 -10.23
C GLN A 338 0.70 5.67 -9.98
N PHE A 339 1.88 5.12 -9.71
CA PHE A 339 2.03 3.76 -9.22
C PHE A 339 1.43 3.68 -7.81
N ARG A 340 0.43 2.82 -7.60
CA ARG A 340 -0.26 2.59 -6.32
C ARG A 340 -0.58 1.12 -6.15
N SER A 341 -0.05 0.51 -5.09
CA SER A 341 -0.35 -0.87 -4.70
C SER A 341 -0.16 -1.88 -5.84
N GLY A 342 0.92 -1.75 -6.61
CA GLY A 342 1.22 -2.65 -7.73
C GLY A 342 0.40 -2.39 -9.00
N SER A 343 -0.17 -1.20 -9.16
CA SER A 343 -0.94 -0.79 -10.35
C SER A 343 -0.70 0.67 -10.71
N VAL A 344 -0.96 1.07 -11.95
CA VAL A 344 -0.86 2.48 -12.38
C VAL A 344 -2.25 3.10 -12.48
N VAL A 345 -2.54 4.06 -11.62
CA VAL A 345 -3.87 4.67 -11.44
C VAL A 345 -3.85 6.12 -11.94
N LEU A 346 -4.85 6.52 -12.74
CA LEU A 346 -5.00 7.91 -13.18
C LEU A 346 -5.22 8.83 -11.97
N VAL A 347 -4.63 10.02 -11.99
CA VAL A 347 -4.79 11.02 -10.93
C VAL A 347 -5.16 12.39 -11.51
N ASP A 348 -6.05 13.12 -10.84
CA ASP A 348 -6.57 14.40 -11.35
C ASP A 348 -5.60 15.57 -11.10
N THR A 349 -4.78 15.49 -10.04
CA THR A 349 -3.83 16.53 -9.65
C THR A 349 -2.54 15.92 -9.11
N TYR A 350 -1.45 16.66 -9.29
CA TYR A 350 -0.20 16.41 -8.59
C TYR A 350 -0.31 16.92 -7.15
N ALA A 351 -0.11 16.05 -6.17
CA ALA A 351 0.06 16.41 -4.77
C ALA A 351 1.42 15.84 -4.33
N PRO A 352 2.40 16.68 -3.95
CA PRO A 352 3.67 16.16 -3.47
C PRO A 352 3.41 15.20 -2.30
N PRO A 353 4.12 14.07 -2.24
CA PRO A 353 3.97 13.15 -1.12
C PRO A 353 4.25 13.90 0.18
N PRO A 354 3.47 13.68 1.25
CA PRO A 354 3.70 14.37 2.49
C PRO A 354 5.10 14.00 2.99
N SER A 355 5.96 14.99 3.22
CA SER A 355 7.26 14.75 3.85
C SER A 355 7.13 14.36 5.32
N GLU A 356 5.98 14.67 5.91
CA GLU A 356 5.66 14.40 7.31
C GLU A 356 4.17 14.04 7.46
N VAL A 357 3.89 13.13 8.38
CA VAL A 357 2.57 12.72 8.82
C VAL A 357 2.40 13.07 10.29
N VAL A 358 1.29 13.74 10.62
CA VAL A 358 1.01 14.23 11.98
C VAL A 358 -0.02 13.33 12.66
N ILE A 359 0.36 12.77 13.81
CA ILE A 359 -0.53 11.98 14.67
C ILE A 359 -0.85 12.80 15.92
N GLY A 360 -2.15 13.03 16.15
CA GLY A 360 -2.66 13.71 17.35
C GLY A 360 -2.73 12.76 18.53
N VAL A 361 -2.25 13.18 19.70
CA VAL A 361 -2.20 12.31 20.88
C VAL A 361 -2.92 12.96 22.05
N TYR A 362 -4.02 12.35 22.48
CA TYR A 362 -4.75 12.73 23.69
C TYR A 362 -4.25 11.93 24.90
N GLY A 363 -4.10 12.56 26.04
CA GLY A 363 -3.78 11.88 27.29
C GLY A 363 -2.55 12.43 27.99
N ASN A 364 -2.08 11.70 28.98
CA ASN A 364 -1.03 12.17 29.89
C ASN A 364 0.38 12.08 29.27
N VAL A 365 1.38 12.47 30.06
CA VAL A 365 2.79 12.48 29.65
C VAL A 365 3.32 11.11 29.21
N GLU A 366 2.79 10.01 29.78
CA GLU A 366 3.22 8.66 29.42
C GLU A 366 2.73 8.25 28.03
N VAL A 367 1.51 8.65 27.66
CA VAL A 367 0.97 8.45 26.31
C VAL A 367 1.85 9.17 25.29
N VAL A 368 2.16 10.45 25.55
CA VAL A 368 2.99 11.28 24.68
C VAL A 368 4.41 10.73 24.56
N ARG A 369 5.03 10.28 25.66
CA ARG A 369 6.37 9.68 25.64
C ARG A 369 6.43 8.40 24.81
N GLY A 370 5.45 7.51 24.97
CA GLY A 370 5.31 6.29 24.18
C GLY A 370 5.20 6.59 22.69
N ALA A 371 4.29 7.50 22.33
CA ALA A 371 4.09 7.92 20.95
C ALA A 371 5.34 8.59 20.35
N THR A 372 6.04 9.43 21.12
CA THR A 372 7.27 10.11 20.67
C THR A 372 8.40 9.12 20.45
N ALA A 373 8.54 8.12 21.32
CA ALA A 373 9.52 7.05 21.11
C ALA A 373 9.21 6.25 19.84
N ALA A 374 7.94 5.95 19.56
CA ALA A 374 7.57 5.28 18.31
C ALA A 374 7.80 6.14 17.06
N ALA A 375 7.57 7.45 17.13
CA ALA A 375 7.92 8.35 16.03
C ALA A 375 9.42 8.34 15.75
N GLU A 376 10.27 8.43 16.78
CA GLU A 376 11.73 8.31 16.62
C GLU A 376 12.13 6.94 16.06
N PHE A 377 11.46 5.88 16.51
CA PHE A 377 11.65 4.51 16.03
C PHE A 377 11.39 4.39 14.53
N ILE A 378 10.27 4.95 14.04
CA ILE A 378 9.89 4.91 12.63
C ILE A 378 10.78 5.84 11.80
N ASN A 379 11.17 6.98 12.36
CA ASN A 379 11.94 7.99 11.62
C ASN A 379 13.40 7.60 11.41
N THR A 380 13.91 6.65 12.19
CA THR A 380 15.32 6.23 12.22
C THR A 380 15.45 4.74 11.92
N ALA A 381 16.16 4.38 10.84
CA ALA A 381 16.40 2.99 10.49
C ALA A 381 17.10 2.23 11.64
N ASN A 382 16.56 1.06 11.98
CA ASN A 382 17.01 0.20 13.06
C ASN A 382 16.70 -1.29 12.75
N GLN A 383 17.18 -2.19 13.61
CA GLN A 383 17.11 -3.65 13.39
C GLN A 383 16.11 -4.37 14.30
N ILE A 384 15.28 -3.63 15.03
CA ILE A 384 14.28 -4.23 15.92
C ILE A 384 13.21 -4.90 15.04
N ALA A 385 12.76 -6.09 15.41
CA ALA A 385 11.83 -6.89 14.60
C ALA A 385 10.37 -6.38 14.64
N LEU A 386 10.14 -5.08 14.47
CA LEU A 386 8.81 -4.49 14.35
C LEU A 386 8.58 -3.93 12.93
N PRO A 387 7.31 -3.80 12.50
CA PRO A 387 6.97 -3.10 11.26
C PRO A 387 7.56 -1.69 11.23
N GLY A 388 8.05 -1.26 10.06
CA GLY A 388 8.66 0.05 9.85
C GLY A 388 10.06 0.25 10.44
N ALA A 389 10.65 -0.75 11.11
CA ALA A 389 11.96 -0.62 11.76
C ALA A 389 13.11 -0.34 10.79
N ALA A 390 13.15 -1.06 9.66
CA ALA A 390 14.25 -0.97 8.69
C ALA A 390 14.18 0.30 7.82
N THR A 391 13.07 1.05 7.91
CA THR A 391 12.78 2.18 7.05
C THR A 391 12.99 3.47 7.82
N SER A 392 13.64 4.47 7.22
CA SER A 392 13.76 5.80 7.83
C SER A 392 12.53 6.64 7.48
N GLY A 393 11.36 6.28 8.01
CA GLY A 393 10.05 6.86 7.71
C GLY A 393 9.03 5.83 7.23
N ILE A 394 7.81 6.26 6.90
CA ILE A 394 6.72 5.39 6.43
C ILE A 394 6.94 5.02 4.96
N SER A 395 7.35 3.79 4.66
CA SER A 395 7.73 3.38 3.29
C SER A 395 6.62 3.55 2.25
N GLY A 396 5.39 3.13 2.55
CA GLY A 396 4.27 3.29 1.61
C GLY A 396 3.78 4.73 1.47
N ILE A 397 4.26 5.63 2.33
CA ILE A 397 4.07 7.07 2.19
C ILE A 397 5.44 7.71 1.94
N TYR A 398 6.23 7.17 1.02
CA TYR A 398 7.43 7.84 0.48
C TYR A 398 8.51 8.17 1.51
N GLY A 399 8.56 7.44 2.63
CA GLY A 399 9.47 7.75 3.73
C GLY A 399 9.05 8.97 4.54
N ALA A 400 7.77 9.36 4.49
CA ALA A 400 7.23 10.43 5.33
C ALA A 400 7.61 10.22 6.79
N LYS A 401 8.07 11.28 7.44
CA LYS A 401 8.41 11.25 8.87
C LYS A 401 7.14 11.31 9.71
N VAL A 402 7.14 10.64 10.85
CA VAL A 402 6.06 10.75 11.83
C VAL A 402 6.37 11.91 12.78
N ARG A 403 5.41 12.80 12.96
CA ARG A 403 5.42 13.82 14.02
C ARG A 403 4.25 13.62 14.96
N ILE A 404 4.56 13.68 16.26
CA ILE A 404 3.56 13.62 17.33
C ILE A 404 3.11 15.04 17.68
N LEU A 405 1.80 15.23 17.76
CA LEU A 405 1.18 16.46 18.23
C LEU A 405 0.34 16.15 19.49
N PRO A 406 0.83 16.51 20.70
CA PRO A 406 0.02 16.40 21.91
C PRO A 406 -1.21 17.29 21.82
N LEU A 407 -2.37 16.76 22.23
CA LEU A 407 -3.65 17.44 22.23
C LEU A 407 -4.25 17.46 23.65
N GLU A 408 -4.89 18.57 24.01
CA GLU A 408 -5.61 18.69 25.28
C GLU A 408 -7.00 18.09 25.15
N SER A 409 -7.49 17.44 26.22
CA SER A 409 -8.85 16.88 26.25
C SER A 409 -9.90 17.95 25.92
N GLY A 410 -10.87 17.59 25.08
CA GLY A 410 -11.91 18.51 24.58
C GLY A 410 -11.46 19.47 23.48
N SER A 411 -10.17 19.51 23.11
CA SER A 411 -9.70 20.35 21.99
C SER A 411 -10.06 19.73 20.63
N PRO A 412 -10.41 20.54 19.62
CA PRO A 412 -10.69 20.04 18.28
C PRO A 412 -9.42 19.50 17.63
N VAL A 413 -9.58 18.45 16.79
CA VAL A 413 -8.47 17.86 16.03
C VAL A 413 -8.04 18.82 14.90
N PRO A 414 -6.77 19.24 14.85
CA PRO A 414 -6.25 20.09 13.77
C PRO A 414 -6.38 19.45 12.38
N SER A 415 -6.44 20.27 11.33
CA SER A 415 -6.69 19.77 9.97
C SER A 415 -5.53 18.97 9.37
N ASP A 416 -4.29 19.24 9.81
CA ASP A 416 -3.06 18.54 9.42
C ASP A 416 -2.88 17.19 10.13
N VAL A 417 -3.64 16.92 11.20
CA VAL A 417 -3.64 15.63 11.88
C VAL A 417 -4.41 14.60 11.05
N VAL A 418 -3.72 13.51 10.68
CA VAL A 418 -4.31 12.46 9.82
C VAL A 418 -4.93 11.32 10.62
N ALA A 419 -4.47 11.09 11.84
CA ALA A 419 -4.92 10.05 12.76
C ALA A 419 -4.78 10.53 14.22
N VAL A 420 -5.60 9.97 15.12
CA VAL A 420 -5.53 10.29 16.55
C VAL A 420 -5.36 9.03 17.39
N MET A 421 -4.85 9.19 18.60
CA MET A 421 -4.73 8.08 19.56
C MET A 421 -4.74 8.59 21.01
N GLY A 422 -4.85 7.68 21.96
CA GLY A 422 -4.69 7.99 23.38
C GLY A 422 -5.90 7.66 24.24
N ASP A 423 -6.25 8.56 25.16
CA ASP A 423 -7.55 8.59 25.83
C ASP A 423 -8.54 9.40 24.99
N LEU A 424 -9.46 8.70 24.33
CA LEU A 424 -10.42 9.30 23.41
C LEU A 424 -11.82 9.50 24.03
N SER A 425 -11.91 9.55 25.36
CA SER A 425 -13.13 9.93 26.09
C SER A 425 -13.75 11.20 25.52
N GLY A 426 -14.97 11.10 24.99
CA GLY A 426 -15.70 12.26 24.45
C GLY A 426 -15.13 12.86 23.15
N VAL A 427 -14.15 12.21 22.51
CA VAL A 427 -13.56 12.67 21.25
C VAL A 427 -14.38 12.15 20.07
N VAL A 428 -15.02 13.06 19.32
CA VAL A 428 -15.70 12.74 18.05
C VAL A 428 -14.82 13.16 16.88
N THR A 429 -14.42 12.20 16.06
CA THR A 429 -13.54 12.43 14.91
C THR A 429 -13.92 11.55 13.73
N ASN A 430 -13.55 11.96 12.51
CA ASN A 430 -13.64 11.15 11.30
C ASN A 430 -12.26 10.60 10.87
N ARG A 431 -11.28 10.66 11.78
CA ARG A 431 -9.92 10.16 11.55
C ARG A 431 -9.80 8.73 12.09
N PRO A 432 -8.88 7.91 11.54
CA PRO A 432 -8.49 6.66 12.15
C PRO A 432 -8.04 6.91 13.59
N ALA A 433 -8.46 6.03 14.49
CA ALA A 433 -8.30 6.24 15.92
C ALA A 433 -7.85 4.97 16.65
N VAL A 434 -6.92 5.10 17.59
CA VAL A 434 -6.48 4.00 18.45
C VAL A 434 -6.62 4.39 19.92
N GLN A 435 -7.52 3.73 20.65
CA GLN A 435 -7.61 3.86 22.11
C GLN A 435 -6.45 3.12 22.77
N THR A 436 -5.85 3.74 23.78
CA THR A 436 -4.73 3.15 24.53
C THR A 436 -4.92 3.17 26.04
N VAL A 437 -6.06 3.65 26.55
CA VAL A 437 -6.39 3.75 27.98
C VAL A 437 -7.79 3.16 28.23
N SER A 438 -8.01 2.40 29.30
CA SER A 438 -9.34 1.87 29.67
C SER A 438 -10.23 2.90 30.37
N GLY A 439 -11.53 2.59 30.48
CA GLY A 439 -12.48 3.31 31.34
C GLY A 439 -13.33 4.40 30.68
N SER A 440 -13.12 4.69 29.39
CA SER A 440 -13.88 5.70 28.65
C SER A 440 -15.08 5.10 27.88
N GLU A 441 -16.27 5.72 27.91
CA GLU A 441 -17.31 5.48 26.91
C GLU A 441 -16.76 5.84 25.52
N TYR A 442 -16.32 4.82 24.76
CA TYR A 442 -15.56 5.00 23.53
C TYR A 442 -16.44 5.40 22.35
N ARG A 443 -16.07 6.45 21.57
CA ARG A 443 -16.66 6.70 20.23
C ARG A 443 -15.86 7.69 19.35
N ALA A 444 -14.75 7.22 18.79
CA ALA A 444 -13.97 7.96 17.79
C ALA A 444 -14.42 7.74 16.32
N GLY A 445 -15.66 7.28 16.09
CA GLY A 445 -16.23 7.03 14.75
C GLY A 445 -15.99 5.61 14.21
N ASP A 446 -16.23 5.38 12.91
CA ASP A 446 -16.25 4.03 12.30
C ASP A 446 -14.87 3.39 12.11
N TRP A 447 -13.77 4.12 12.32
CA TRP A 447 -12.40 3.70 12.00
C TRP A 447 -11.52 3.49 13.23
N SER A 448 -12.16 3.23 14.37
CA SER A 448 -11.52 3.18 15.66
C SER A 448 -11.23 1.75 16.11
N VAL A 449 -10.04 1.50 16.68
CA VAL A 449 -9.67 0.25 17.34
C VAL A 449 -9.18 0.51 18.76
N SER A 450 -9.13 -0.50 19.62
CA SER A 450 -8.71 -0.39 21.02
C SER A 450 -7.58 -1.37 21.35
N LEU A 451 -6.53 -0.85 21.99
CA LEU A 451 -5.43 -1.63 22.58
C LEU A 451 -5.52 -1.71 24.11
N SER A 452 -6.65 -1.32 24.70
CA SER A 452 -6.82 -1.42 26.14
C SER A 452 -6.91 -2.89 26.59
N PRO A 453 -6.30 -3.27 27.72
CA PRO A 453 -6.53 -4.55 28.38
C PRO A 453 -8.01 -4.83 28.56
N ASP A 454 -8.36 -6.11 28.46
CA ASP A 454 -9.67 -6.59 28.85
C ASP A 454 -9.74 -6.70 30.38
N GLU A 455 -10.46 -5.77 31.00
CA GLU A 455 -10.67 -5.71 32.46
C GLU A 455 -11.40 -6.96 32.98
N GLU A 456 -12.32 -7.55 32.20
CA GLU A 456 -12.99 -8.79 32.59
C GLU A 456 -12.00 -9.96 32.63
N ALA A 457 -11.12 -10.03 31.63
CA ALA A 457 -10.03 -11.00 31.64
C ALA A 457 -9.06 -10.77 32.82
N GLY A 458 -8.79 -9.52 33.18
CA GLY A 458 -8.00 -9.15 34.36
C GLY A 458 -8.63 -9.65 35.66
N ILE A 459 -9.93 -9.43 35.84
CA ILE A 459 -10.69 -9.93 36.99
C ILE A 459 -10.74 -11.47 37.00
N ALA A 460 -10.85 -12.13 35.85
CA ALA A 460 -10.80 -13.59 35.76
C ALA A 460 -9.44 -14.16 36.20
N GLN A 461 -8.34 -13.51 35.83
CA GLN A 461 -7.02 -13.87 36.36
C GLN A 461 -6.96 -13.65 37.88
N LEU A 462 -7.55 -12.57 38.39
CA LEU A 462 -7.59 -12.29 39.82
C LEU A 462 -8.34 -13.38 40.59
N VAL A 463 -9.47 -13.85 40.06
CA VAL A 463 -10.25 -14.94 40.65
C VAL A 463 -9.40 -16.20 40.83
N THR A 464 -8.51 -16.52 39.89
CA THR A 464 -7.59 -17.66 40.03
C THR A 464 -6.66 -17.50 41.25
N VAL A 465 -6.16 -16.28 41.51
CA VAL A 465 -5.37 -15.97 42.71
C VAL A 465 -6.22 -16.05 43.97
N LEU A 466 -7.43 -15.51 43.93
CA LEU A 466 -8.34 -15.50 45.06
C LEU A 466 -8.77 -16.92 45.44
N ASP A 467 -9.04 -17.81 44.48
CA ASP A 467 -9.45 -19.20 44.73
C ASP A 467 -8.34 -20.00 45.42
N ALA A 468 -7.10 -19.80 44.98
CA ALA A 468 -5.95 -20.36 45.67
C ALA A 468 -5.91 -19.89 47.13
N ARG A 469 -6.14 -18.60 47.40
CA ARG A 469 -6.17 -18.05 48.77
C ARG A 469 -7.36 -18.53 49.58
N LYS A 470 -8.55 -18.66 48.97
CA LYS A 470 -9.76 -19.21 49.58
C LYS A 470 -9.49 -20.60 50.15
N SER A 471 -8.71 -21.43 49.45
CA SER A 471 -8.30 -22.75 49.94
C SER A 471 -7.46 -22.72 51.22
N TYR A 472 -6.81 -21.60 51.53
CA TYR A 472 -6.06 -21.34 52.77
C TYR A 472 -6.88 -20.61 53.84
N GLY A 473 -8.19 -20.44 53.66
CA GLY A 473 -9.11 -19.85 54.64
C GLY A 473 -9.15 -18.31 54.64
N HIS A 474 -8.68 -17.67 53.57
CA HIS A 474 -8.80 -16.21 53.40
C HIS A 474 -10.25 -15.77 53.08
N SER A 475 -10.54 -14.48 53.31
CA SER A 475 -11.86 -13.87 53.09
C SER A 475 -12.42 -14.12 51.69
N THR A 476 -13.73 -14.42 51.64
CA THR A 476 -14.53 -14.48 50.40
C THR A 476 -15.33 -13.20 50.15
N ASN A 477 -15.18 -12.19 51.01
CA ASN A 477 -15.86 -10.90 50.86
C ASN A 477 -14.93 -9.94 50.11
N ILE A 478 -15.44 -9.37 49.04
CA ILE A 478 -14.76 -8.42 48.17
C ILE A 478 -15.40 -7.05 48.34
N THR A 479 -14.59 -6.04 48.66
CA THR A 479 -15.01 -4.65 48.60
C THR A 479 -14.66 -4.06 47.24
N VAL A 480 -15.67 -3.64 46.49
CA VAL A 480 -15.52 -2.80 45.30
C VAL A 480 -15.46 -1.35 45.75
N LEU A 481 -14.33 -0.68 45.52
CA LEU A 481 -14.11 0.71 45.91
C LEU A 481 -14.10 1.59 44.66
N ALA A 482 -15.15 2.38 44.43
CA ALA A 482 -15.34 3.07 43.16
C ALA A 482 -16.07 4.43 43.31
N PRO A 483 -16.03 5.32 42.32
CA PRO A 483 -16.80 6.56 42.34
C PRO A 483 -18.31 6.33 42.45
N GLU A 484 -19.03 7.29 43.00
CA GLU A 484 -20.49 7.32 42.95
C GLU A 484 -21.00 7.20 41.51
N GLY A 485 -21.93 6.27 41.27
CA GLY A 485 -22.48 5.99 39.94
C GLY A 485 -21.73 4.91 39.16
N PHE A 486 -20.57 4.44 39.64
CA PHE A 486 -19.92 3.27 39.06
C PHE A 486 -20.77 2.00 39.25
N VAL A 487 -20.84 1.18 38.19
CA VAL A 487 -21.50 -0.11 38.21
C VAL A 487 -20.50 -1.15 37.73
N LEU A 488 -20.20 -2.14 38.57
CA LEU A 488 -19.36 -3.27 38.17
C LEU A 488 -20.03 -4.01 36.99
N PRO A 489 -19.29 -4.34 35.91
CA PRO A 489 -19.85 -5.09 34.79
C PRO A 489 -20.53 -6.38 35.26
N SER A 490 -21.72 -6.68 34.72
CA SER A 490 -22.53 -7.81 35.17
C SER A 490 -21.85 -9.16 34.98
N SER A 491 -21.05 -9.28 33.93
CA SER A 491 -20.14 -10.41 33.66
C SER A 491 -19.12 -10.62 34.78
N ALA A 492 -18.39 -9.57 35.17
CA ALA A 492 -17.43 -9.59 36.26
C ALA A 492 -18.11 -9.90 37.61
N ALA A 493 -19.26 -9.29 37.89
CA ALA A 493 -20.04 -9.60 39.10
C ALA A 493 -20.47 -11.07 39.13
N SER A 494 -21.01 -11.58 38.01
CA SER A 494 -21.46 -12.97 37.88
C SER A 494 -20.32 -13.96 38.07
N LEU A 495 -19.14 -13.67 37.53
CA LEU A 495 -17.94 -14.50 37.70
C LEU A 495 -17.51 -14.60 39.17
N LEU A 496 -17.51 -13.47 39.89
CA LEU A 496 -17.20 -13.45 41.32
C LEU A 496 -18.21 -14.27 42.14
N GLU A 497 -19.50 -14.12 41.84
CA GLU A 497 -20.57 -14.87 42.51
C GLU A 497 -20.50 -16.38 42.23
N GLU A 498 -20.22 -16.78 40.98
CA GLU A 498 -20.09 -18.19 40.59
C GLU A 498 -18.97 -18.89 41.38
N HIS A 499 -17.85 -18.19 41.61
CA HIS A 499 -16.75 -18.68 42.43
C HIS A 499 -16.99 -18.53 43.94
N GLY A 500 -18.17 -18.06 44.34
CA GLY A 500 -18.61 -17.98 45.74
C GLY A 500 -17.99 -16.83 46.52
N TYR A 501 -17.71 -15.70 45.85
CA TYR A 501 -17.37 -14.44 46.49
C TYR A 501 -18.62 -13.58 46.71
N SER A 502 -18.68 -12.86 47.82
CA SER A 502 -19.69 -11.83 48.05
C SER A 502 -19.10 -10.46 47.74
N VAL A 503 -19.86 -9.61 47.06
CA VAL A 503 -19.40 -8.30 46.61
C VAL A 503 -20.18 -7.20 47.32
N GLU A 504 -19.47 -6.29 47.99
CA GLU A 504 -20.02 -5.07 48.56
C GLU A 504 -19.37 -3.86 47.88
N THR A 505 -20.18 -2.89 47.46
CA THR A 505 -19.66 -1.66 46.85
C THR A 505 -19.61 -0.53 47.87
N VAL A 506 -18.44 0.08 48.01
CA VAL A 506 -18.20 1.30 48.78
C VAL A 506 -17.91 2.42 47.77
N SER A 507 -18.81 3.40 47.72
CA SER A 507 -18.68 4.52 46.79
C SER A 507 -18.04 5.75 47.41
N TYR A 508 -17.40 6.59 46.59
CA TYR A 508 -16.89 7.90 46.99
C TYR A 508 -17.21 8.99 45.95
N SER A 509 -17.37 10.23 46.41
CA SER A 509 -17.67 11.37 45.54
C SER A 509 -16.40 11.89 44.85
N LEU A 510 -16.55 12.34 43.60
CA LEU A 510 -15.50 13.03 42.84
C LEU A 510 -15.67 14.57 42.91
N PRO A 511 -14.57 15.36 42.98
CA PRO A 511 -13.18 14.91 43.10
C PRO A 511 -12.89 14.34 44.49
N LEU A 512 -12.08 13.28 44.57
CA LEU A 512 -11.71 12.67 45.85
C LEU A 512 -10.79 13.62 46.63
N THR A 513 -11.14 13.88 47.89
CA THR A 513 -10.30 14.68 48.80
C THR A 513 -9.59 13.79 49.81
N LYS A 514 -8.48 14.24 50.37
CA LYS A 514 -7.80 13.54 51.47
C LYS A 514 -8.74 13.20 52.64
N ALA A 515 -9.58 14.16 53.06
CA ALA A 515 -10.55 13.92 54.14
C ALA A 515 -11.60 12.87 53.75
N GLY A 516 -12.03 12.86 52.47
CA GLY A 516 -12.90 11.82 51.94
C GLY A 516 -12.24 10.44 51.96
N ALA A 517 -11.00 10.33 51.48
CA ALA A 517 -10.23 9.10 51.51
C ALA A 517 -10.02 8.59 52.94
N ASP A 518 -9.61 9.47 53.86
CA ASP A 518 -9.41 9.13 55.29
C ASP A 518 -10.72 8.62 55.93
N ALA A 519 -11.88 9.17 55.55
CA ALA A 519 -13.19 8.73 56.05
C ALA A 519 -13.54 7.30 55.62
N LEU A 520 -13.19 6.90 54.39
CA LEU A 520 -13.44 5.56 53.87
C LEU A 520 -12.75 4.47 54.71
N PHE A 521 -11.52 4.74 55.15
CA PHE A 521 -10.72 3.77 55.91
C PHE A 521 -10.82 3.91 57.44
N SER A 522 -11.43 4.99 57.95
CA SER A 522 -11.62 5.22 59.39
C SER A 522 -13.05 4.95 59.88
N GLY A 523 -14.05 4.93 58.99
CA GLY A 523 -15.48 4.77 59.27
C GLY A 523 -15.94 3.36 59.69
N GLN A 524 -17.27 3.14 59.75
CA GLN A 524 -17.87 1.84 60.12
C GLN A 524 -17.92 0.83 58.96
N THR A 525 -17.96 1.30 57.71
CA THR A 525 -17.94 0.52 56.47
C THR A 525 -16.52 0.46 55.91
N ARG A 526 -15.56 -0.02 56.71
CA ARG A 526 -14.16 -0.11 56.27
C ARG A 526 -14.04 -1.15 55.15
N PRO A 527 -13.28 -0.87 54.09
CA PRO A 527 -12.96 -1.88 53.10
C PRO A 527 -12.36 -3.15 53.72
N GLY A 528 -12.76 -4.31 53.18
CA GLY A 528 -12.38 -5.63 53.70
C GLY A 528 -10.95 -6.06 53.34
N GLU A 529 -10.63 -7.33 53.58
CA GLU A 529 -9.31 -7.90 53.30
C GLU A 529 -8.97 -8.03 51.81
N VAL A 530 -9.97 -7.91 50.93
CA VAL A 530 -9.83 -7.96 49.46
C VAL A 530 -10.54 -6.74 48.88
N ILE A 531 -9.77 -5.88 48.21
CA ILE A 531 -10.26 -4.66 47.57
C ILE A 531 -10.09 -4.76 46.06
N LEU A 532 -11.16 -4.46 45.32
CA LEU A 532 -11.15 -4.18 43.89
C LEU A 532 -11.45 -2.69 43.73
N SER A 533 -10.43 -1.87 43.44
CA SER A 533 -10.59 -0.43 43.32
C SER A 533 -10.63 0.04 41.88
N PHE A 534 -11.52 0.98 41.58
CA PHE A 534 -11.69 1.64 40.27
C PHE A 534 -11.45 3.15 40.44
N PRO A 535 -10.21 3.60 40.66
CA PRO A 535 -9.91 5.02 40.87
C PRO A 535 -10.09 5.87 39.60
N ASP A 536 -10.52 7.13 39.75
CA ASP A 536 -10.58 8.12 38.65
C ASP A 536 -9.19 8.74 38.37
N GLY A 537 -8.18 7.87 38.26
CA GLY A 537 -6.79 8.23 38.00
C GLY A 537 -5.82 8.05 39.17
N ALA A 538 -4.55 8.44 38.93
CA ALA A 538 -3.44 8.18 39.84
C ALA A 538 -3.49 9.02 41.14
N ASP A 539 -4.03 10.22 41.08
CA ASP A 539 -4.16 11.10 42.27
C ASP A 539 -5.16 10.50 43.26
N ASP A 540 -6.29 9.99 42.77
CA ASP A 540 -7.29 9.28 43.58
C ASP A 540 -6.70 8.03 44.22
N LEU A 541 -6.00 7.18 43.45
CA LEU A 541 -5.37 6.00 44.03
C LEU A 541 -4.35 6.38 45.11
N THR A 542 -3.54 7.42 44.89
CA THR A 542 -2.55 7.87 45.88
C THR A 542 -3.21 8.26 47.20
N LEU A 543 -4.33 8.99 47.14
CA LEU A 543 -5.11 9.35 48.33
C LEU A 543 -5.68 8.12 49.04
N LEU A 544 -6.19 7.14 48.29
CA LEU A 544 -6.73 5.89 48.85
C LEU A 544 -5.65 5.05 49.55
N LEU A 545 -4.49 4.89 48.90
CA LEU A 545 -3.34 4.17 49.47
C LEU A 545 -2.83 4.84 50.75
N ASP A 546 -2.72 6.18 50.74
CA ASP A 546 -2.30 6.95 51.91
C ASP A 546 -3.28 6.80 53.08
N ALA A 547 -4.58 6.89 52.82
CA ALA A 547 -5.62 6.74 53.83
C ALA A 547 -5.64 5.31 54.43
N ALA A 548 -5.53 4.29 53.59
CA ALA A 548 -5.45 2.90 54.02
C ALA A 548 -4.20 2.63 54.87
N ARG A 549 -3.07 3.26 54.52
CA ARG A 549 -1.83 3.22 55.30
C ARG A 549 -2.01 3.85 56.68
N MET A 550 -2.50 5.10 56.70
CA MET A 550 -2.60 5.90 57.93
C MET A 550 -3.58 5.29 58.93
N SER A 551 -4.59 4.58 58.44
CA SER A 551 -5.57 3.86 59.25
C SER A 551 -5.09 2.46 59.70
N ASN A 552 -3.90 2.01 59.27
CA ASN A 552 -3.39 0.65 59.46
C ASN A 552 -4.39 -0.44 58.98
N SER A 553 -5.12 -0.16 57.89
CA SER A 553 -6.15 -1.01 57.30
C SER A 553 -5.72 -1.49 55.90
N LEU A 554 -4.48 -1.96 55.81
CA LEU A 554 -3.90 -2.55 54.61
C LEU A 554 -4.64 -3.84 54.23
N PRO A 555 -5.29 -3.92 53.05
CA PRO A 555 -5.91 -5.17 52.60
C PRO A 555 -4.84 -6.23 52.30
N SER A 556 -5.26 -7.49 52.36
CA SER A 556 -4.40 -8.64 52.04
C SER A 556 -4.25 -8.86 50.53
N VAL A 557 -5.20 -8.34 49.74
CA VAL A 557 -5.19 -8.25 48.28
C VAL A 557 -5.80 -6.91 47.89
N TRP A 558 -5.07 -6.12 47.11
CA TRP A 558 -5.60 -4.90 46.50
C TRP A 558 -5.40 -4.99 44.99
N TYR A 559 -6.49 -5.26 44.30
CA TYR A 559 -6.54 -5.18 42.85
C TYR A 559 -6.98 -3.77 42.44
N VAL A 560 -6.21 -3.18 41.55
CA VAL A 560 -6.49 -1.88 40.95
C VAL A 560 -6.90 -2.13 39.51
N ALA A 561 -8.16 -1.86 39.22
CA ALA A 561 -8.69 -1.83 37.86
C ALA A 561 -8.16 -0.58 37.16
N GLY A 562 -7.97 -0.68 35.85
CA GLY A 562 -7.39 0.39 35.06
C GLY A 562 -5.87 0.31 34.92
N ASP A 563 -5.43 0.64 33.71
CA ASP A 563 -4.32 -0.07 33.08
C ASP A 563 -2.94 0.53 33.33
N THR A 564 -2.80 1.47 34.26
CA THR A 564 -1.52 2.20 34.36
C THR A 564 -1.08 2.65 35.72
N ILE A 565 -1.81 2.31 36.74
CA ILE A 565 -1.60 3.02 37.99
C ILE A 565 -0.29 2.56 38.64
N LEU A 566 0.15 1.31 38.41
CA LEU A 566 1.47 0.83 38.83
C LEU A 566 2.67 1.44 38.06
N GLY A 567 2.44 2.11 36.93
CA GLY A 567 3.49 2.76 36.14
C GLY A 567 3.61 4.27 36.39
N ASP A 568 2.62 4.90 37.02
CA ASP A 568 2.65 6.34 37.31
C ASP A 568 3.72 6.65 38.37
N PRO A 569 4.67 7.58 38.13
CA PRO A 569 5.71 7.92 39.09
C PRO A 569 5.19 8.30 40.49
N LYS A 570 4.03 8.96 40.60
CA LYS A 570 3.40 9.32 41.88
C LYS A 570 2.96 8.09 42.64
N VAL A 571 2.41 7.12 41.91
CA VAL A 571 1.95 5.86 42.50
C VAL A 571 3.13 4.96 42.81
N VAL A 572 4.14 4.85 41.95
CA VAL A 572 5.38 4.09 42.23
C VAL A 572 6.06 4.57 43.51
N GLN A 573 6.11 5.88 43.77
CA GLN A 573 6.62 6.43 45.04
C GLN A 573 5.78 5.99 46.24
N SER A 574 4.46 5.89 46.07
CA SER A 574 3.51 5.44 47.10
C SER A 574 3.57 3.92 47.30
N VAL A 575 3.83 3.18 46.22
CA VAL A 575 3.94 1.73 46.10
C VAL A 575 5.24 1.19 46.71
N LEU A 576 6.33 1.97 46.76
CA LEU A 576 7.52 1.61 47.57
C LEU A 576 7.19 1.34 49.05
N ILE A 577 6.01 1.79 49.49
CA ILE A 577 5.49 1.66 50.85
C ILE A 577 4.32 0.64 50.91
N TYR A 578 3.73 0.29 49.77
CA TYR A 578 2.65 -0.68 49.59
C TYR A 578 3.10 -1.80 48.64
N ASP A 579 3.83 -2.75 49.20
CA ASP A 579 4.21 -3.98 48.50
C ASP A 579 2.94 -4.80 48.20
N TYR A 580 2.87 -5.47 47.05
CA TYR A 580 1.79 -6.37 46.61
C TYR A 580 0.52 -5.78 45.98
N LEU A 581 0.51 -4.49 45.59
CA LEU A 581 -0.56 -3.95 44.73
C LEU A 581 -0.60 -4.68 43.38
N THR A 582 -1.79 -5.15 42.99
CA THR A 582 -2.00 -5.95 41.78
C THR A 582 -2.82 -5.18 40.75
N ALA A 583 -2.46 -5.25 39.47
CA ALA A 583 -3.23 -4.70 38.36
C ALA A 583 -3.14 -5.63 37.15
N SER A 584 -4.05 -5.45 36.19
CA SER A 584 -3.98 -6.14 34.92
C SER A 584 -3.27 -5.30 33.85
N ASP A 585 -2.51 -5.95 32.97
CA ASP A 585 -1.88 -5.29 31.83
C ASP A 585 -1.60 -6.32 30.71
N ILE A 586 -1.38 -5.84 29.50
CA ILE A 586 -0.96 -6.64 28.33
C ILE A 586 0.53 -6.48 28.04
N TRP A 587 1.26 -5.70 28.84
CA TRP A 587 2.69 -5.48 28.67
C TRP A 587 3.46 -5.50 30.00
N SER A 588 4.68 -6.05 29.98
CA SER A 588 5.65 -5.92 31.07
C SER A 588 7.08 -6.06 30.57
N SER A 589 7.98 -5.23 31.11
CA SER A 589 9.42 -5.33 30.80
C SER A 589 10.03 -6.69 31.18
N GLU A 590 9.44 -7.43 32.14
CA GLU A 590 9.92 -8.76 32.51
C GLU A 590 9.80 -9.79 31.38
N LEU A 591 8.85 -9.59 30.46
CA LEU A 591 8.69 -10.43 29.27
C LEU A 591 9.89 -10.33 28.34
N GLY A 592 10.74 -9.30 28.45
CA GLY A 592 11.97 -9.17 27.67
C GLY A 592 12.96 -10.33 27.85
N LYS A 593 12.80 -11.14 28.91
CA LYS A 593 13.59 -12.37 29.13
C LYS A 593 13.26 -13.48 28.13
N SER A 594 11.99 -13.59 27.74
CA SER A 594 11.48 -14.63 26.83
C SER A 594 11.10 -14.10 25.44
N LYS A 595 10.87 -12.79 25.32
CA LYS A 595 10.46 -12.11 24.08
C LYS A 595 11.44 -10.99 23.72
N PRO A 596 12.42 -11.26 22.82
CA PRO A 596 13.50 -10.31 22.50
C PRO A 596 13.03 -8.92 22.04
N VAL A 597 11.94 -8.85 21.27
CA VAL A 597 11.41 -7.56 20.78
C VAL A 597 11.03 -6.62 21.93
N ILE A 598 10.49 -7.13 23.04
CA ILE A 598 10.16 -6.32 24.23
C ILE A 598 11.43 -5.77 24.88
N ARG A 599 12.48 -6.60 25.00
CA ARG A 599 13.78 -6.17 25.54
C ARG A 599 14.37 -5.05 24.68
N ASP A 600 14.38 -5.26 23.36
CA ASP A 600 15.04 -4.35 22.43
C ASP A 600 14.31 -3.00 22.35
N VAL A 601 12.98 -3.01 22.36
CA VAL A 601 12.15 -1.79 22.43
C VAL A 601 12.32 -1.09 23.79
N SER A 602 12.36 -1.81 24.90
CA SER A 602 12.57 -1.21 26.23
C SER A 602 13.93 -0.50 26.32
N LEU A 603 14.98 -1.10 25.73
CA LEU A 603 16.31 -0.50 25.62
C LEU A 603 16.31 0.72 24.70
N PHE A 604 15.60 0.65 23.56
CA PHE A 604 15.43 1.77 22.66
C PHE A 604 14.71 2.94 23.34
N TYR A 605 13.58 2.67 24.00
CA TYR A 605 12.82 3.65 24.76
C TYR A 605 13.67 4.37 25.80
N SER A 606 14.47 3.62 26.58
CA SER A 606 15.35 4.18 27.60
C SER A 606 16.46 5.08 27.03
N LYS A 607 16.84 4.88 25.76
CA LYS A 607 17.79 5.77 25.05
C LYS A 607 17.13 7.07 24.60
N VAL A 608 15.89 6.98 24.12
CA VAL A 608 15.09 8.15 23.70
C VAL A 608 14.70 9.01 24.91
N HIS A 609 14.36 8.36 26.03
CA HIS A 609 13.94 9.00 27.28
C HIS A 609 14.87 8.60 28.45
N PRO A 610 16.09 9.18 28.55
CA PRO A 610 17.04 8.81 29.59
C PRO A 610 16.47 8.92 31.01
N GLY A 611 16.64 7.86 31.80
CA GLY A 611 16.18 7.78 33.19
C GLY A 611 14.69 7.50 33.36
N GLN A 612 13.96 7.20 32.28
CA GLN A 612 12.58 6.74 32.33
C GLN A 612 12.49 5.29 31.85
N SER A 613 11.66 4.48 32.52
CA SER A 613 11.34 3.12 32.12
C SER A 613 10.01 3.11 31.38
N MET A 614 9.89 2.23 30.38
CA MET A 614 8.62 2.04 29.67
C MET A 614 7.58 1.43 30.62
N THR A 615 6.37 2.00 30.59
CA THR A 615 5.16 1.57 31.31
C THR A 615 4.15 0.95 30.33
N GLY A 616 3.11 0.27 30.81
CA GLY A 616 2.05 -0.30 29.97
C GLY A 616 1.33 0.72 29.07
N VAL A 617 1.09 1.95 29.54
CA VAL A 617 0.54 3.03 28.68
C VAL A 617 1.53 3.45 27.61
N SER A 618 2.79 3.70 28.00
CA SER A 618 3.79 4.12 27.01
C SER A 618 4.04 3.01 25.98
N ALA A 619 3.93 1.74 26.37
CA ALA A 619 3.97 0.58 25.48
C ALA A 619 2.80 0.55 24.50
N ARG A 620 1.55 0.68 24.98
CA ARG A 620 0.40 0.73 24.08
C ARG A 620 0.42 1.93 23.15
N SER A 621 0.89 3.06 23.65
CA SER A 621 1.05 4.27 22.85
C SER A 621 2.13 4.12 21.78
N PHE A 622 3.23 3.44 22.12
CA PHE A 622 4.27 3.10 21.17
C PHE A 622 3.72 2.19 20.07
N GLU A 623 3.08 1.08 20.45
CA GLU A 623 2.49 0.11 19.52
C GLU A 623 1.43 0.78 18.61
N ALA A 624 0.55 1.62 19.17
CA ALA A 624 -0.47 2.35 18.41
C ALA A 624 0.11 3.19 17.26
N VAL A 625 1.21 3.90 17.51
CA VAL A 625 1.89 4.69 16.46
C VAL A 625 2.52 3.78 15.40
N VAL A 626 3.16 2.68 15.81
CA VAL A 626 3.71 1.68 14.88
C VAL A 626 2.61 1.12 13.98
N MET A 627 1.46 0.76 14.56
CA MET A 627 0.30 0.23 13.83
C MET A 627 -0.30 1.24 12.87
N LEU A 628 -0.45 2.51 13.28
CA LEU A 628 -0.94 3.57 12.41
C LEU A 628 0.01 3.81 11.22
N ALA A 629 1.32 3.84 11.48
CA ALA A 629 2.33 4.00 10.44
C ALA A 629 2.36 2.81 9.47
N ASP A 630 2.23 1.59 9.97
CA ASP A 630 2.15 0.39 9.14
C ASP A 630 0.86 0.34 8.32
N ALA A 631 -0.28 0.70 8.90
CA ALA A 631 -1.54 0.81 8.16
C ALA A 631 -1.47 1.88 7.04
N MET A 632 -0.80 3.00 7.28
CA MET A 632 -0.52 4.01 6.24
C MET A 632 0.44 3.47 5.18
N SER A 633 1.48 2.75 5.59
CA SER A 633 2.43 2.11 4.67
C SER A 633 1.74 1.08 3.76
N VAL A 634 0.94 0.19 4.33
CA VAL A 634 0.21 -0.85 3.58
C VAL A 634 -0.86 -0.24 2.66
N SER A 635 -1.56 0.81 3.12
CA SER A 635 -2.59 1.45 2.30
C SER A 635 -2.05 2.44 1.27
N GLY A 636 -0.76 2.82 1.34
CA GLY A 636 -0.17 3.85 0.50
C GLY A 636 -0.87 5.22 0.62
N SER A 637 -1.61 5.45 1.71
CA SER A 637 -2.49 6.60 1.86
C SER A 637 -2.53 7.14 3.29
N THR A 638 -2.86 8.42 3.43
CA THR A 638 -3.22 9.08 4.70
C THR A 638 -4.72 9.38 4.80
N THR A 639 -5.51 8.93 3.82
CA THR A 639 -6.97 9.15 3.84
C THR A 639 -7.64 8.29 4.91
N PRO A 640 -8.60 8.83 5.68
CA PRO A 640 -9.20 8.10 6.79
C PRO A 640 -9.79 6.73 6.43
N ALA A 641 -10.49 6.64 5.30
CA ALA A 641 -11.11 5.39 4.87
C ALA A 641 -10.08 4.30 4.54
N ALA A 642 -8.98 4.65 3.86
CA ALA A 642 -7.95 3.70 3.47
C ALA A 642 -7.16 3.22 4.69
N VAL A 643 -6.70 4.16 5.53
CA VAL A 643 -5.96 3.85 6.75
C VAL A 643 -6.82 3.06 7.73
N GLY A 644 -8.09 3.46 7.92
CA GLY A 644 -9.00 2.74 8.81
C GLY A 644 -9.32 1.32 8.33
N SER A 645 -9.45 1.10 7.02
CA SER A 645 -9.61 -0.25 6.46
C SER A 645 -8.36 -1.11 6.67
N ALA A 646 -7.16 -0.56 6.41
CA ALA A 646 -5.91 -1.25 6.66
C ALA A 646 -5.71 -1.59 8.15
N LEU A 647 -6.03 -0.66 9.05
CA LEU A 647 -5.93 -0.85 10.49
C LEU A 647 -6.82 -1.99 11.01
N LYS A 648 -8.06 -2.10 10.54
CA LYS A 648 -8.97 -3.21 10.92
C LYS A 648 -8.48 -4.57 10.41
N ASN A 649 -7.83 -4.59 9.25
CA ASN A 649 -7.30 -5.80 8.63
C ASN A 649 -5.89 -6.15 9.09
N LEU A 650 -5.28 -5.35 9.97
CA LEU A 650 -3.93 -5.55 10.48
C LEU A 650 -3.84 -6.84 11.30
N ARG A 651 -2.78 -7.63 11.04
CA ARG A 651 -2.49 -8.88 11.73
C ARG A 651 -0.99 -8.95 12.05
N TYR A 652 -0.63 -8.83 13.32
CA TYR A 652 0.73 -8.99 13.80
C TYR A 652 0.92 -10.36 14.42
N SER A 653 2.04 -11.00 14.08
CA SER A 653 2.53 -12.17 14.81
C SER A 653 3.13 -11.77 16.16
N ALA A 654 3.44 -12.75 17.00
CA ALA A 654 4.03 -12.52 18.30
C ALA A 654 5.34 -11.70 18.21
N ASP A 655 6.20 -11.97 17.23
CA ASP A 655 7.48 -11.26 17.10
C ASP A 655 7.34 -9.83 16.56
N GLN A 656 6.20 -9.53 15.91
CA GLN A 656 5.90 -8.22 15.33
C GLN A 656 5.13 -7.29 16.28
N SER A 657 4.95 -7.68 17.54
CA SER A 657 4.24 -6.87 18.53
C SER A 657 5.00 -6.85 19.85
N ILE A 658 4.92 -5.75 20.60
CA ILE A 658 5.50 -5.68 21.94
C ILE A 658 4.59 -6.22 23.06
N PHE A 659 3.36 -6.62 22.78
CA PHE A 659 2.46 -7.12 23.83
C PHE A 659 2.71 -8.58 24.21
N SER A 660 2.12 -9.02 25.33
CA SER A 660 2.02 -10.43 25.68
C SER A 660 1.23 -11.21 24.61
N GLY A 661 1.31 -12.54 24.66
CA GLY A 661 0.46 -13.40 23.82
C GLY A 661 0.98 -13.63 22.40
N SER A 662 0.06 -13.95 21.48
CA SER A 662 0.37 -14.49 20.15
C SER A 662 0.50 -13.44 19.04
N GLY A 663 0.30 -12.16 19.37
CA GLY A 663 0.31 -11.05 18.43
C GLY A 663 -0.92 -10.15 18.60
N ILE A 664 -1.25 -9.39 17.55
CA ILE A 664 -2.40 -8.46 17.54
C ILE A 664 -3.24 -8.69 16.29
N SER A 665 -4.55 -8.82 16.47
CA SER A 665 -5.58 -8.65 15.46
C SER A 665 -6.76 -7.90 16.06
N PHE A 666 -7.81 -7.62 15.27
CA PHE A 666 -8.99 -6.91 15.76
C PHE A 666 -10.26 -7.69 15.46
N ASP A 667 -11.17 -7.71 16.43
CA ASP A 667 -12.53 -8.22 16.26
C ASP A 667 -13.42 -7.24 15.46
N GLU A 668 -14.68 -7.61 15.24
CA GLU A 668 -15.65 -6.76 14.51
C GLU A 668 -15.96 -5.43 15.21
N LEU A 669 -15.75 -5.37 16.53
CA LEU A 669 -15.95 -4.18 17.35
C LEU A 669 -14.69 -3.31 17.42
N GLY A 670 -13.57 -3.79 16.87
CA GLY A 670 -12.28 -3.11 16.88
C GLY A 670 -11.46 -3.34 18.16
N ASN A 671 -11.82 -4.30 19.01
CA ASN A 671 -11.02 -4.65 20.18
C ASN A 671 -9.83 -5.53 19.79
N ALA A 672 -8.67 -5.29 20.40
CA ALA A 672 -7.50 -6.11 20.18
C ALA A 672 -7.73 -7.56 20.64
N VAL A 673 -7.41 -8.51 19.76
CA VAL A 673 -7.45 -9.96 19.98
C VAL A 673 -6.05 -10.51 19.79
N GLY A 674 -5.60 -11.38 20.70
CA GLY A 674 -4.27 -11.99 20.66
C GLY A 674 -3.36 -11.57 21.82
N PRO A 675 -3.39 -10.30 22.28
CA PRO A 675 -2.75 -9.93 23.54
C PRO A 675 -3.39 -10.68 24.70
N ASN A 676 -2.56 -11.18 25.63
CA ASN A 676 -3.05 -11.89 26.80
C ASN A 676 -2.96 -11.00 28.03
N THR A 677 -4.09 -10.68 28.64
CA THR A 677 -4.10 -9.97 29.92
C THR A 677 -3.33 -10.77 30.98
N MET A 678 -2.38 -10.11 31.64
CA MET A 678 -1.55 -10.66 32.71
C MET A 678 -1.89 -9.97 34.02
N LEU A 679 -1.61 -10.65 35.14
CA LEU A 679 -1.57 -9.98 36.44
C LEU A 679 -0.18 -9.54 36.78
N LEU A 680 -0.07 -8.24 37.00
CA LEU A 680 1.13 -7.57 37.45
C LEU A 680 0.99 -7.23 38.93
N GLN A 681 2.08 -7.35 39.67
CA GLN A 681 2.11 -6.96 41.07
C GLN A 681 3.36 -6.16 41.37
N SER A 682 3.22 -5.10 42.17
CA SER A 682 4.39 -4.41 42.69
C SER A 682 5.11 -5.24 43.75
N GLN A 683 6.42 -5.40 43.58
CA GLN A 683 7.33 -6.05 44.51
C GLN A 683 8.62 -5.23 44.65
N GLY A 684 8.84 -4.64 45.84
CA GLY A 684 10.01 -3.80 46.12
C GLY A 684 10.12 -2.57 45.22
N GLY A 685 8.98 -1.99 44.81
CA GLY A 685 8.91 -0.86 43.88
C GLY A 685 9.12 -1.22 42.41
N ILE A 686 9.12 -2.51 42.06
CA ILE A 686 9.23 -3.02 40.68
C ILE A 686 7.99 -3.86 40.38
N THR A 687 7.37 -3.62 39.23
CA THR A 687 6.24 -4.42 38.77
C THR A 687 6.72 -5.77 38.24
N ARG A 688 6.15 -6.86 38.75
CA ARG A 688 6.46 -8.25 38.35
C ARG A 688 5.23 -8.98 37.83
N VAL A 689 5.44 -9.91 36.92
CA VAL A 689 4.37 -10.80 36.43
C VAL A 689 4.11 -11.87 37.50
N VAL A 690 2.89 -11.94 38.02
CA VAL A 690 2.49 -12.92 39.05
C VAL A 690 1.76 -14.11 38.43
N LEU A 691 0.95 -13.86 37.40
CA LEU A 691 0.38 -14.88 36.54
C LEU A 691 0.60 -14.47 35.09
N GLY A 692 1.39 -15.26 34.37
CA GLY A 692 1.69 -15.04 32.95
C GLY A 692 0.82 -15.89 32.02
N ALA A 693 0.79 -15.51 30.74
CA ALA A 693 0.07 -16.21 29.68
C ALA A 693 0.35 -17.73 29.57
N GLY A 694 1.53 -18.19 29.99
CA GLY A 694 1.92 -19.61 29.96
C GLY A 694 1.61 -20.40 31.24
N ASP A 695 1.24 -19.72 32.34
CA ASP A 695 0.94 -20.38 33.61
C ASP A 695 -0.42 -21.08 33.61
N LEU A 696 -1.31 -20.71 32.68
CA LEU A 696 -2.62 -21.36 32.46
C LEU A 696 -2.49 -22.78 31.89
N ILE A 697 -1.44 -23.04 31.08
CA ILE A 697 -1.17 -24.39 30.55
C ILE A 697 -0.47 -25.25 31.61
N SER A 698 0.50 -24.68 32.33
CA SER A 698 1.27 -25.45 33.32
C SER A 698 0.58 -25.65 34.67
N ALA A 699 -0.49 -24.90 34.99
CA ALA A 699 -1.38 -25.20 36.11
C ALA A 699 -2.33 -26.38 35.80
N ALA A 700 -2.81 -26.49 34.55
CA ALA A 700 -3.62 -27.62 34.09
C ALA A 700 -2.78 -28.91 33.94
N GLU A 701 -1.51 -28.80 33.51
CA GLU A 701 -0.59 -29.94 33.43
C GLU A 701 0.00 -30.37 34.78
N ARG A 702 0.01 -29.50 35.80
CA ARG A 702 0.39 -29.88 37.17
C ARG A 702 -0.75 -30.54 37.97
N GLN A 703 -1.96 -30.62 37.39
CA GLN A 703 -3.11 -31.32 37.94
C GLN A 703 -3.48 -32.62 37.20
N MET A 704 -2.68 -33.04 36.21
CA MET A 704 -2.64 -34.42 35.68
C MET A 704 -1.38 -35.12 36.16
#